data_AF-A0A7U5YHJ5-F1
#
_entry.id   AF-A0A7U5YHJ5-F1
#
_cell.length_a   1.000
_cell.length_b   1.000
_cell.length_c   1.000
_cell.angle_alpha   90.00
_cell.angle_beta   90.00
_cell.angle_gamma   90.00
#
_symmetry.space_group_name_H-M   'P 1'
#
loop_
_entity.id
_entity.type
_entity.pdbx_description
1 polymer ?
#
loop_
_entity_poly.entity_id
_entity_poly.type
_entity_poly.pdbx_seq_one_letter_code
_entity_poly.pdbx_strand_id
1 'polypeptide(L)'
;MGNTSASTTGAAVSTPPRPFIRVFPVPKNNRGHAFSNIDDILAHLQGEPTGHWLIGSNGMWHGGIHITDATTPWCALSGKAPQEVMEYPVPGKGEQAIRCMADGEVVAYRINRDYLTLPWESGDLFYSSSFVLVRHHIQPGQTVASSLTFYTLYMHLAPWSAYPEESTAYKVADGQHLKAYVDDTLQWTATTLKPGTRVNWNKSDPAAQMTARGRRYAHVSLVEGITDKMNLNAGDLLWVVCDNGNLLPDHNGPERPAWWSNLLPPAKETMQFDTVVCPTPYPIRSGDAIGHLGYYQAPKDGGYNGRYQVHIECFTTDDLPRFLSNSEHVERDKPAFGKYPAGIPLYMKNSVNAIYQSQLTTHQDGIFPLNGSQHTEDNQVTYWQAGASRGYLAESDLKLLSRYDLAERGFETVEASPRSFDHLDGKNQPAGLVRHIFQMLFNASSKDPRTSHAQVKHNYQRLLDKIDSSETRYSAQEYRRAVQNPDYIDHLQHLCVKHPGDWYCTSDDPVWQAFFTTLLKKEAPEWYRYGIRFLNATRWMDQVPDMSRTPWHMHPLVFLDAISTSKKRGWAHSPFADLLGCVESKNDYTAYNQIFHSPERSVAHYDTNLTSMTLQQVMDAQANPGVMFATGRFQLIPSTLQAAVHQLHLDSTALYDSSMQDRIFNDYLIKIKRPEFINYLEGDGNVEDAIYAWAKEFASAGVRKGKQISKGRISANDGHGYYDGDGLNKASLLPDDMVRALEESK
;
A
#
# COMPACT_ATOMS: atom_id res chain seq x y z
N MET A 1 33.13 38.63 -38.25
CA MET A 1 32.99 38.97 -36.82
C MET A 1 31.50 38.85 -36.50
N GLY A 2 30.93 37.75 -36.01
CA GLY A 2 31.47 36.67 -35.18
C GLY A 2 31.05 36.89 -33.72
N ASN A 3 29.81 36.52 -33.37
CA ASN A 3 29.46 35.93 -32.06
C ASN A 3 27.98 35.54 -32.00
N THR A 4 27.70 34.30 -32.37
CA THR A 4 26.54 33.52 -31.90
C THR A 4 26.99 32.74 -30.68
N SER A 5 26.42 33.04 -29.52
CA SER A 5 26.67 32.31 -28.27
C SER A 5 26.03 30.93 -28.34
N ALA A 6 26.87 29.90 -28.39
CA ALA A 6 26.46 28.51 -28.27
C ALA A 6 25.95 28.25 -26.85
N SER A 7 24.69 27.81 -26.76
CA SER A 7 24.11 27.20 -25.57
C SER A 7 24.75 25.82 -25.39
N THR A 8 25.68 25.70 -24.44
CA THR A 8 26.18 24.41 -23.96
C THR A 8 25.05 23.65 -23.27
N THR A 9 24.51 22.65 -23.96
CA THR A 9 23.72 21.56 -23.39
C THR A 9 24.59 20.83 -22.36
N GLY A 10 24.31 21.05 -21.07
CA GLY A 10 24.85 20.19 -20.02
C GLY A 10 24.32 18.79 -20.23
N ALA A 11 25.22 17.82 -20.42
CA ALA A 11 24.87 16.41 -20.40
C ALA A 11 24.22 16.11 -19.04
N ALA A 12 22.96 15.70 -19.06
CA ALA A 12 22.27 15.22 -17.87
C ALA A 12 23.03 14.01 -17.34
N VAL A 13 23.60 14.14 -16.15
CA VAL A 13 24.14 13.01 -15.39
C VAL A 13 22.98 12.05 -15.15
N SER A 14 23.00 10.90 -15.81
CA SER A 14 21.96 9.87 -15.68
C SER A 14 21.98 9.33 -14.25
N THR A 15 21.04 9.78 -13.42
CA THR A 15 20.75 9.14 -12.13
C THR A 15 20.39 7.67 -12.39
N PRO A 16 20.96 6.72 -11.64
CA PRO A 16 20.67 5.30 -11.82
C PRO A 16 19.17 5.03 -11.61
N PRO A 17 18.57 4.06 -12.36
CA PRO A 17 17.17 3.70 -12.21
C PRO A 17 16.83 3.41 -10.75
N ARG A 18 15.83 4.11 -10.20
CA ARG A 18 15.34 3.84 -8.84
C ARG A 18 14.26 2.75 -8.87
N PRO A 19 14.27 1.80 -7.94
CA PRO A 19 13.22 0.80 -7.84
C PRO A 19 11.87 1.46 -7.60
N PHE A 20 10.87 1.12 -8.42
CA PHE A 20 9.50 1.58 -8.21
C PHE A 20 8.86 0.73 -7.11
N ILE A 21 8.58 1.34 -5.97
CA ILE A 21 7.98 0.68 -4.81
C ILE A 21 6.53 1.11 -4.71
N ARG A 22 5.63 0.12 -4.65
CA ARG A 22 4.22 0.37 -4.38
C ARG A 22 3.82 -0.04 -2.97
N VAL A 23 2.73 0.56 -2.52
CA VAL A 23 1.84 0.03 -1.49
C VAL A 23 0.42 -0.01 -2.02
N PHE A 24 -0.43 -0.80 -1.40
CA PHE A 24 -1.85 -0.77 -1.70
C PHE A 24 -2.54 0.45 -1.08
N PRO A 25 -3.58 0.99 -1.73
CA PRO A 25 -4.21 2.26 -1.32
C PRO A 25 -5.00 2.14 -0.01
N VAL A 26 -5.26 0.93 0.46
CA VAL A 26 -5.93 0.65 1.74
C VAL A 26 -5.23 -0.46 2.49
N PRO A 27 -5.23 -0.44 3.84
CA PRO A 27 -4.82 -1.59 4.63
C PRO A 27 -5.89 -2.68 4.67
N LYS A 28 -5.47 -3.90 5.00
CA LYS A 28 -6.30 -5.10 5.14
C LYS A 28 -7.25 -5.06 6.34
N ASN A 29 -6.96 -4.23 7.35
CA ASN A 29 -7.78 -4.10 8.56
C ASN A 29 -7.56 -2.76 9.26
N ASN A 30 -8.33 -2.53 10.33
CA ASN A 30 -8.27 -1.31 11.15
C ASN A 30 -6.95 -1.11 11.91
N ARG A 31 -6.11 -2.16 12.02
CA ARG A 31 -4.76 -2.07 12.60
C ARG A 31 -3.70 -1.64 11.59
N GLY A 32 -4.09 -1.44 10.33
CA GLY A 32 -3.18 -0.96 9.30
C GLY A 32 -2.33 -2.04 8.64
N HIS A 33 -2.62 -3.33 8.85
CA HIS A 33 -1.89 -4.45 8.25
C HIS A 33 -1.92 -4.37 6.71
N ALA A 34 -0.83 -4.76 6.05
CA ALA A 34 -0.75 -4.79 4.60
C ALA A 34 -1.40 -6.06 4.02
N PHE A 35 -1.84 -5.99 2.76
CA PHE A 35 -2.08 -7.18 1.94
C PHE A 35 -0.74 -7.78 1.50
N SER A 36 -0.67 -9.11 1.38
CA SER A 36 0.59 -9.79 1.08
C SER A 36 0.96 -9.71 -0.39
N ASN A 37 -0.03 -9.73 -1.28
CA ASN A 37 0.15 -9.72 -2.73
C ASN A 37 -1.05 -9.07 -3.46
N ILE A 38 -1.00 -9.03 -4.79
CA ILE A 38 -2.06 -8.44 -5.63
C ILE A 38 -3.35 -9.26 -5.58
N ASP A 39 -3.27 -10.59 -5.54
CA ASP A 39 -4.44 -11.47 -5.49
C ASP A 39 -5.26 -11.25 -4.22
N ASP A 40 -4.59 -11.05 -3.08
CA ASP A 40 -5.23 -10.78 -1.79
C ASP A 40 -6.09 -9.51 -1.82
N ILE A 41 -5.58 -8.41 -2.39
CA ILE A 41 -6.36 -7.17 -2.47
C ILE A 41 -7.43 -7.25 -3.57
N LEU A 42 -7.16 -7.91 -4.70
CA LEU A 42 -8.19 -8.10 -5.73
C LEU A 42 -9.35 -8.95 -5.19
N ALA A 43 -9.06 -9.98 -4.40
CA ALA A 43 -10.06 -10.77 -3.69
C ALA A 43 -10.85 -9.93 -2.67
N HIS A 44 -10.17 -9.05 -1.92
CA HIS A 44 -10.84 -8.08 -1.03
C HIS A 44 -11.82 -7.20 -1.79
N LEU A 45 -11.44 -6.71 -2.97
CA LEU A 45 -12.29 -5.88 -3.82
C LEU A 45 -13.43 -6.62 -4.52
N GLN A 46 -13.45 -7.96 -4.53
CA GLN A 46 -14.63 -8.71 -4.99
C GLN A 46 -15.86 -8.48 -4.09
N GLY A 47 -15.65 -8.02 -2.85
CA GLY A 47 -16.73 -7.62 -1.94
C GLY A 47 -17.34 -6.25 -2.26
N GLU A 48 -16.77 -5.48 -3.21
CA GLU A 48 -17.29 -4.16 -3.57
C GLU A 48 -18.60 -4.28 -4.35
N PRO A 49 -19.63 -3.47 -4.00
CA PRO A 49 -20.94 -3.58 -4.64
C PRO A 49 -20.99 -2.97 -6.06
N THR A 50 -20.05 -2.07 -6.39
CA THR A 50 -20.01 -1.33 -7.68
C THR A 50 -18.60 -0.80 -7.96
N GLY A 51 -18.40 -0.21 -9.14
CA GLY A 51 -17.16 0.51 -9.46
C GLY A 51 -16.02 -0.43 -9.86
N HIS A 52 -16.36 -1.49 -10.59
CA HIS A 52 -15.37 -2.40 -11.16
C HIS A 52 -14.70 -1.76 -12.38
N TRP A 53 -13.47 -2.18 -12.63
CA TRP A 53 -12.68 -1.70 -13.75
C TRP A 53 -13.42 -1.81 -15.10
N LEU A 54 -13.26 -0.75 -15.89
CA LEU A 54 -13.59 -0.60 -17.30
C LEU A 54 -15.06 -0.38 -17.67
N ILE A 55 -15.97 -1.23 -17.20
CA ILE A 55 -17.42 -1.09 -17.46
C ILE A 55 -18.17 -1.19 -16.14
N GLY A 56 -18.80 -0.07 -15.75
CA GLY A 56 -19.56 0.06 -14.52
C GLY A 56 -20.82 -0.81 -14.50
N SER A 57 -21.40 -1.00 -13.31
CA SER A 57 -22.64 -1.78 -13.12
C SER A 57 -23.87 -1.15 -13.83
N ASN A 58 -23.79 0.14 -14.16
CA ASN A 58 -24.74 0.88 -14.98
C ASN A 58 -24.51 0.70 -16.50
N GLY A 59 -23.43 0.04 -16.92
CA GLY A 59 -23.05 -0.11 -18.33
C GLY A 59 -22.19 1.03 -18.89
N MET A 60 -21.85 2.03 -18.07
CA MET A 60 -21.07 3.18 -18.49
C MET A 60 -19.56 2.90 -18.43
N TRP A 61 -18.79 3.72 -19.13
CA TRP A 61 -17.33 3.82 -18.96
C TRP A 61 -16.98 3.98 -17.48
N HIS A 62 -15.90 3.31 -17.05
CA HIS A 62 -15.38 3.44 -15.71
C HIS A 62 -13.84 3.31 -15.73
N GLY A 63 -13.15 4.47 -15.70
CA GLY A 63 -11.69 4.57 -15.83
C GLY A 63 -10.88 4.19 -14.59
N GLY A 64 -11.52 3.57 -13.59
CA GLY A 64 -10.92 3.31 -12.30
C GLY A 64 -11.57 2.19 -11.52
N ILE A 65 -11.38 2.22 -10.20
CA ILE A 65 -12.01 1.33 -9.23
C ILE A 65 -12.66 2.14 -8.10
N HIS A 66 -13.71 1.59 -7.49
CA HIS A 66 -14.20 2.07 -6.19
C HIS A 66 -13.68 1.21 -5.06
N ILE A 67 -13.39 1.83 -3.93
CA ILE A 67 -13.23 1.16 -2.65
C ILE A 67 -14.22 1.81 -1.69
N THR A 68 -15.01 1.00 -0.98
CA THR A 68 -16.10 1.49 -0.12
C THR A 68 -16.02 0.96 1.30
N ASP A 69 -16.89 1.49 2.17
CA ASP A 69 -17.10 0.98 3.52
C ASP A 69 -17.67 -0.44 3.58
N ALA A 70 -18.12 -1.01 2.45
CA ALA A 70 -18.55 -2.41 2.38
C ALA A 70 -17.39 -3.39 2.65
N THR A 71 -16.20 -3.08 2.15
CA THR A 71 -14.99 -3.91 2.34
C THR A 71 -14.01 -3.27 3.31
N THR A 72 -13.97 -1.93 3.38
CA THR A 72 -12.93 -1.17 4.06
C THR A 72 -13.54 -0.14 5.03
N PRO A 73 -14.40 -0.54 5.98
CA PRO A 73 -15.13 0.38 6.86
C PRO A 73 -14.20 1.20 7.78
N TRP A 74 -13.01 0.68 8.09
CA TRP A 74 -12.01 1.40 8.90
C TRP A 74 -11.41 2.63 8.20
N CYS A 75 -11.64 2.80 6.89
CA CYS A 75 -11.27 4.00 6.15
C CYS A 75 -12.41 5.03 6.02
N ALA A 76 -13.62 4.70 6.48
CA ALA A 76 -14.76 5.61 6.47
C ALA A 76 -14.59 6.70 7.53
N LEU A 77 -14.72 7.96 7.12
CA LEU A 77 -14.69 9.11 8.02
C LEU A 77 -16.01 9.87 7.92
N SER A 78 -16.81 9.79 8.98
CA SER A 78 -18.08 10.50 9.06
C SER A 78 -17.89 11.99 9.29
N GLY A 79 -18.64 12.79 8.54
CA GLY A 79 -18.85 14.20 8.83
C GLY A 79 -19.94 14.42 9.88
N LYS A 80 -20.47 15.64 9.89
CA LYS A 80 -21.50 16.11 10.85
C LYS A 80 -22.84 16.38 10.18
N ALA A 81 -23.01 16.02 8.90
CA ALA A 81 -24.24 16.30 8.18
C ALA A 81 -25.41 15.52 8.82
N PRO A 82 -26.56 16.15 9.15
CA PRO A 82 -27.66 15.46 9.82
C PRO A 82 -28.14 14.20 9.11
N GLN A 83 -28.20 14.23 7.77
CA GLN A 83 -28.63 13.09 6.96
C GLN A 83 -27.62 11.93 6.99
N GLU A 84 -26.33 12.24 6.96
CA GLU A 84 -25.25 11.26 7.15
C GLU A 84 -25.37 10.59 8.53
N VAL A 85 -25.59 11.36 9.60
CA VAL A 85 -25.76 10.84 10.96
C VAL A 85 -27.01 9.97 11.11
N MET A 86 -28.10 10.31 10.40
CA MET A 86 -29.31 9.48 10.39
C MET A 86 -29.11 8.15 9.66
N GLU A 87 -28.37 8.15 8.56
CA GLU A 87 -28.11 6.95 7.75
C GLU A 87 -27.02 6.07 8.37
N TYR A 88 -26.01 6.68 8.98
CA TYR A 88 -24.88 6.05 9.65
C TYR A 88 -24.86 6.44 11.14
N PRO A 89 -25.75 5.83 11.97
CA PRO A 89 -25.84 6.16 13.39
C PRO A 89 -24.58 5.79 14.19
N VAL A 90 -23.76 4.87 13.65
CA VAL A 90 -22.42 4.60 14.14
C VAL A 90 -21.43 5.29 13.20
N PRO A 91 -20.77 6.38 13.62
CA PRO A 91 -19.89 7.14 12.75
C PRO A 91 -18.63 6.36 12.41
N GLY A 92 -18.21 6.46 11.15
CA GLY A 92 -16.90 6.05 10.67
C GLY A 92 -15.82 6.90 11.33
N LYS A 93 -14.87 6.25 12.01
CA LYS A 93 -13.83 6.91 12.81
C LYS A 93 -12.60 7.32 12.00
N GLY A 94 -12.48 6.88 10.74
CA GLY A 94 -11.25 7.03 9.95
C GLY A 94 -10.04 6.38 10.62
N GLU A 95 -10.17 5.16 11.16
CA GLU A 95 -9.06 4.47 11.86
C GLU A 95 -7.82 4.31 10.95
N GLN A 96 -8.01 4.24 9.64
CA GLN A 96 -6.93 4.22 8.65
C GLN A 96 -7.24 5.15 7.48
N ALA A 97 -6.21 5.83 6.97
CA ALA A 97 -6.32 6.63 5.76
C ALA A 97 -6.23 5.78 4.48
N ILE A 98 -6.78 6.33 3.39
CA ILE A 98 -6.37 5.98 2.02
C ILE A 98 -4.92 6.41 1.85
N ARG A 99 -4.10 5.55 1.27
CA ARG A 99 -2.64 5.70 1.16
C ARG A 99 -2.23 6.01 -0.28
N CYS A 100 -1.21 6.84 -0.43
CA CYS A 100 -0.56 7.07 -1.71
C CYS A 100 0.11 5.76 -2.16
N MET A 101 -0.19 5.30 -3.38
CA MET A 101 0.22 3.96 -3.82
C MET A 101 1.70 3.89 -4.19
N ALA A 102 2.32 5.02 -4.54
CA ALA A 102 3.72 5.08 -4.95
C ALA A 102 4.29 6.47 -4.69
N ASP A 103 5.61 6.58 -4.61
CA ASP A 103 6.28 7.87 -4.52
C ASP A 103 5.90 8.75 -5.71
N GLY A 104 5.70 10.04 -5.46
CA GLY A 104 5.32 10.99 -6.50
C GLY A 104 5.25 12.42 -5.98
N GLU A 105 4.51 13.24 -6.71
CA GLU A 105 4.28 14.64 -6.37
C GLU A 105 2.81 14.97 -6.48
N VAL A 106 2.26 15.70 -5.52
CA VAL A 106 0.89 16.24 -5.65
C VAL A 106 0.94 17.40 -6.64
N VAL A 107 0.19 17.28 -7.73
CA VAL A 107 0.21 18.25 -8.85
C VAL A 107 -1.12 18.96 -9.05
N ALA A 108 -2.22 18.40 -8.54
CA ALA A 108 -3.50 19.07 -8.47
C ALA A 108 -4.33 18.51 -7.32
N TYR A 109 -5.21 19.32 -6.76
CA TYR A 109 -6.18 18.87 -5.77
C TYR A 109 -7.42 19.74 -5.78
N ARG A 110 -8.48 19.22 -5.16
CA ARG A 110 -9.64 19.98 -4.69
C ARG A 110 -9.95 19.50 -3.27
N ILE A 111 -10.11 20.43 -2.33
CA ILE A 111 -10.58 20.12 -0.97
C ILE A 111 -11.92 20.80 -0.81
N ASN A 112 -12.99 20.02 -0.63
CA ASN A 112 -14.28 20.63 -0.29
C ASN A 112 -14.29 21.09 1.16
N ARG A 113 -14.87 22.27 1.41
CA ARG A 113 -15.05 22.75 2.78
C ARG A 113 -15.98 21.83 3.56
N ASP A 114 -17.08 21.44 2.94
CA ASP A 114 -18.09 20.53 3.47
C ASP A 114 -18.66 19.66 2.34
N TYR A 115 -19.48 18.67 2.67
CA TYR A 115 -20.20 17.91 1.65
C TYR A 115 -21.06 18.82 0.78
N LEU A 116 -21.00 18.61 -0.53
CA LEU A 116 -21.82 19.30 -1.51
C LEU A 116 -23.16 18.59 -1.66
N THR A 117 -24.18 19.31 -2.11
CA THR A 117 -25.49 18.72 -2.41
C THR A 117 -25.92 18.94 -3.86
N LEU A 118 -26.69 17.99 -4.39
CA LEU A 118 -27.39 18.11 -5.67
C LEU A 118 -28.86 17.73 -5.49
N PRO A 119 -29.81 18.54 -6.01
CA PRO A 119 -31.23 18.21 -5.92
C PRO A 119 -31.58 16.89 -6.63
N TRP A 120 -32.34 16.04 -5.93
CA TRP A 120 -32.93 14.80 -6.43
C TRP A 120 -34.40 14.68 -6.02
N GLU A 121 -35.12 13.72 -6.59
CA GLU A 121 -36.57 13.56 -6.35
C GLU A 121 -36.92 13.23 -4.89
N SER A 122 -36.02 12.57 -4.17
CA SER A 122 -36.18 12.25 -2.74
C SER A 122 -35.61 13.30 -1.79
N GLY A 123 -35.12 14.43 -2.32
CA GLY A 123 -34.37 15.45 -1.57
C GLY A 123 -32.96 15.63 -2.11
N ASP A 124 -32.21 16.55 -1.51
CA ASP A 124 -30.82 16.81 -1.90
C ASP A 124 -29.92 15.61 -1.59
N LEU A 125 -29.09 15.20 -2.57
CA LEU A 125 -28.10 14.14 -2.42
C LEU A 125 -26.72 14.69 -2.12
N PHE A 126 -26.06 14.11 -1.14
CA PHE A 126 -24.75 14.48 -0.61
C PHE A 126 -23.62 13.77 -1.36
N TYR A 127 -22.55 14.51 -1.64
CA TYR A 127 -21.32 13.98 -2.24
C TYR A 127 -20.13 14.87 -1.90
N SER A 128 -18.93 14.33 -2.07
CA SER A 128 -17.68 15.11 -2.09
C SER A 128 -17.07 15.06 -3.49
N SER A 129 -16.62 16.21 -3.98
CA SER A 129 -15.78 16.33 -5.17
C SER A 129 -14.30 16.51 -4.81
N SER A 130 -13.95 16.31 -3.54
CA SER A 130 -12.56 16.41 -3.09
C SER A 130 -11.72 15.35 -3.78
N PHE A 131 -10.56 15.76 -4.31
CA PHE A 131 -9.62 14.87 -4.95
C PHE A 131 -8.18 15.29 -4.74
N VAL A 132 -7.28 14.31 -4.91
CA VAL A 132 -5.83 14.52 -5.01
C VAL A 132 -5.34 13.83 -6.27
N LEU A 133 -4.55 14.54 -7.08
CA LEU A 133 -3.86 14.01 -8.24
C LEU A 133 -2.36 13.92 -7.94
N VAL A 134 -1.83 12.71 -7.99
CA VAL A 134 -0.40 12.45 -7.79
C VAL A 134 0.23 12.11 -9.13
N ARG A 135 1.30 12.82 -9.49
CA ARG A 135 2.14 12.50 -10.66
C ARG A 135 3.29 11.61 -10.22
N HIS A 136 3.50 10.54 -10.97
CA HIS A 136 4.58 9.58 -10.80
C HIS A 136 5.49 9.60 -12.02
N HIS A 137 6.75 9.28 -11.81
CA HIS A 137 7.73 9.11 -12.88
C HIS A 137 8.54 7.85 -12.64
N ILE A 138 8.65 7.01 -13.67
CA ILE A 138 9.51 5.83 -13.68
C ILE A 138 10.39 5.86 -14.93
N GLN A 139 11.66 5.51 -14.78
CA GLN A 139 12.58 5.29 -15.90
C GLN A 139 13.42 4.04 -15.59
N PRO A 140 12.97 2.85 -15.99
CA PRO A 140 13.67 1.60 -15.73
C PRO A 140 15.01 1.48 -16.47
N GLY A 141 15.09 2.01 -17.68
CA GLY A 141 16.26 1.96 -18.55
C GLY A 141 17.17 3.17 -18.41
N GLN A 142 18.17 3.24 -19.29
CA GLN A 142 19.18 4.31 -19.24
C GLN A 142 18.69 5.59 -19.94
N THR A 143 17.73 5.46 -20.86
CA THR A 143 17.21 6.60 -21.63
C THR A 143 15.75 6.88 -21.33
N VAL A 144 15.31 8.06 -21.73
CA VAL A 144 13.90 8.48 -21.66
C VAL A 144 12.95 7.60 -22.49
N ALA A 145 13.48 6.77 -23.40
CA ALA A 145 12.67 5.83 -24.18
C ALA A 145 12.01 4.74 -23.31
N SER A 146 12.58 4.45 -22.16
CA SER A 146 12.01 3.58 -21.13
C SER A 146 11.18 4.34 -20.08
N SER A 147 11.11 5.67 -20.16
CA SER A 147 10.42 6.46 -19.13
C SER A 147 8.91 6.45 -19.32
N LEU A 148 8.19 6.59 -18.21
CA LEU A 148 6.75 6.80 -18.19
C LEU A 148 6.39 7.78 -17.07
N THR A 149 5.66 8.82 -17.43
CA THR A 149 4.96 9.72 -16.51
C THR A 149 3.50 9.31 -16.49
N PHE A 150 2.98 9.01 -15.31
CA PHE A 150 1.58 8.62 -15.15
C PHE A 150 1.03 9.23 -13.87
N TYR A 151 -0.28 9.19 -13.72
CA TYR A 151 -1.01 9.86 -12.66
C TYR A 151 -1.90 8.87 -11.94
N THR A 152 -2.03 9.06 -10.63
CA THR A 152 -3.08 8.42 -9.84
C THR A 152 -4.03 9.48 -9.29
N LEU A 153 -5.33 9.29 -9.55
CA LEU A 153 -6.40 10.13 -9.04
C LEU A 153 -7.01 9.45 -7.82
N TYR A 154 -7.26 10.21 -6.75
CA TYR A 154 -8.04 9.78 -5.60
C TYR A 154 -9.19 10.76 -5.41
N MET A 155 -10.42 10.36 -5.74
CA MET A 155 -11.59 11.25 -5.77
C MET A 155 -12.71 10.76 -4.84
N HIS A 156 -13.62 11.67 -4.47
CA HIS A 156 -14.67 11.46 -3.47
C HIS A 156 -14.14 11.31 -2.03
N LEU A 157 -12.97 11.90 -1.75
CA LEU A 157 -12.38 11.90 -0.42
C LEU A 157 -13.24 12.71 0.57
N ALA A 158 -13.18 12.36 1.86
CA ALA A 158 -13.86 13.11 2.92
C ALA A 158 -13.48 14.62 2.89
N PRO A 159 -14.46 15.54 3.03
CA PRO A 159 -14.22 16.98 3.00
C PRO A 159 -13.49 17.45 4.26
N TRP A 160 -13.04 18.71 4.26
CA TRP A 160 -12.38 19.33 5.41
C TRP A 160 -13.22 19.27 6.70
N SER A 161 -14.53 19.53 6.61
CA SER A 161 -15.47 19.52 7.75
C SER A 161 -15.56 18.17 8.48
N ALA A 162 -15.21 17.06 7.83
CA ALA A 162 -15.23 15.73 8.42
C ALA A 162 -14.02 15.47 9.33
N TYR A 163 -12.94 16.24 9.15
CA TYR A 163 -11.78 16.16 10.02
C TYR A 163 -12.02 16.96 11.30
N PRO A 164 -11.47 16.49 12.43
CA PRO A 164 -11.54 17.25 13.67
C PRO A 164 -10.88 18.62 13.51
N GLU A 165 -11.40 19.60 14.25
CA GLU A 165 -10.73 20.89 14.39
C GLU A 165 -9.40 20.71 15.14
N GLU A 166 -8.46 21.63 14.93
CA GLU A 166 -7.22 21.65 15.73
C GLU A 166 -7.60 21.76 17.20
N SER A 167 -7.36 20.70 17.96
CA SER A 167 -7.61 20.69 19.38
C SER A 167 -6.33 21.10 20.11
N THR A 168 -6.44 22.05 21.03
CA THR A 168 -5.40 22.22 22.04
C THR A 168 -5.48 21.13 23.09
N ALA A 169 -6.54 20.33 23.17
CA ALA A 169 -6.61 19.19 24.07
C ALA A 169 -5.89 17.98 23.45
N TYR A 170 -5.07 17.33 24.27
CA TYR A 170 -4.30 16.13 23.99
C TYR A 170 -4.53 15.12 25.09
N LYS A 171 -4.32 13.85 24.78
CA LYS A 171 -4.29 12.77 25.75
C LYS A 171 -2.98 12.01 25.65
N VAL A 172 -2.52 11.49 26.77
CA VAL A 172 -1.43 10.52 26.78
C VAL A 172 -1.86 9.29 25.97
N ALA A 173 -1.04 8.87 25.03
CA ALA A 173 -1.36 7.74 24.15
C ALA A 173 -1.57 6.43 24.91
N ASP A 174 -2.34 5.52 24.32
CA ASP A 174 -2.61 4.21 24.91
C ASP A 174 -1.29 3.44 25.15
N GLY A 175 -1.16 2.86 26.35
CA GLY A 175 0.07 2.20 26.79
C GLY A 175 1.21 3.11 27.24
N GLN A 176 1.12 4.43 27.04
CA GLN A 176 2.18 5.38 27.45
C GLN A 176 2.00 5.88 28.89
N HIS A 177 3.11 6.01 29.61
CA HIS A 177 3.15 6.58 30.95
C HIS A 177 4.19 7.70 30.97
N LEU A 178 3.73 8.95 30.98
CA LEU A 178 4.60 10.11 30.76
C LEU A 178 4.95 10.78 32.08
N LYS A 179 6.24 10.97 32.36
CA LYS A 179 6.67 11.80 33.48
C LYS A 179 6.30 13.26 33.21
N ALA A 180 5.61 13.88 34.16
CA ALA A 180 5.28 15.29 34.15
C ALA A 180 6.19 16.04 35.13
N TYR A 181 6.92 17.03 34.63
CA TYR A 181 7.89 17.81 35.39
C TYR A 181 7.32 19.17 35.76
N VAL A 182 7.70 19.68 36.93
CA VAL A 182 7.21 20.97 37.45
C VAL A 182 7.75 22.18 36.67
N ASP A 183 8.91 22.03 36.01
CA ASP A 183 9.60 23.11 35.30
C ASP A 183 10.45 22.57 34.13
N ASP A 184 11.08 23.50 33.41
CA ASP A 184 11.92 23.25 32.24
C ASP A 184 13.27 22.59 32.54
N THR A 185 13.67 22.49 33.81
CA THR A 185 14.92 21.82 34.20
C THR A 185 14.82 20.30 34.09
N LEU A 186 13.59 19.77 34.04
CA LEU A 186 13.27 18.34 33.98
C LEU A 186 13.95 17.53 35.10
N GLN A 187 14.17 18.16 36.26
CA GLN A 187 14.78 17.53 37.44
C GLN A 187 13.73 16.91 38.36
N TRP A 188 12.63 17.63 38.61
CA TRP A 188 11.61 17.25 39.58
C TRP A 188 10.33 16.80 38.88
N THR A 189 10.01 15.52 39.01
CA THR A 189 8.77 14.94 38.49
C THR A 189 7.64 15.18 39.50
N ALA A 190 6.59 15.89 39.06
CA ALA A 190 5.38 16.12 39.85
C ALA A 190 4.54 14.83 39.98
N THR A 191 4.33 14.13 38.85
CA THR A 191 3.58 12.87 38.76
C THR A 191 3.93 12.12 37.47
N THR A 192 3.34 10.95 37.26
CA THR A 192 3.33 10.23 35.99
C THR A 192 1.91 10.21 35.42
N LEU A 193 1.73 10.84 34.26
CA LEU A 193 0.46 10.84 33.54
C LEU A 193 0.23 9.45 32.94
N LYS A 194 -0.91 8.86 33.24
CA LYS A 194 -1.32 7.53 32.77
C LYS A 194 -1.91 7.62 31.35
N PRO A 195 -1.99 6.50 30.61
CA PRO A 195 -2.70 6.47 29.33
C PRO A 195 -4.08 7.11 29.43
N GLY A 196 -4.44 7.93 28.45
CA GLY A 196 -5.72 8.65 28.40
C GLY A 196 -5.78 9.93 29.27
N THR A 197 -4.74 10.27 30.03
CA THR A 197 -4.72 11.52 30.83
C THR A 197 -4.77 12.73 29.90
N ARG A 198 -5.73 13.63 30.14
CA ARG A 198 -6.03 14.77 29.26
C ARG A 198 -5.25 16.01 29.68
N VAL A 199 -4.64 16.67 28.70
CA VAL A 199 -3.82 17.89 28.86
C VAL A 199 -4.13 18.89 27.76
N ASN A 200 -3.99 20.19 28.01
CA ASN A 200 -4.02 21.20 26.96
C ASN A 200 -2.60 21.60 26.56
N TRP A 201 -2.31 21.55 25.27
CA TRP A 201 -1.05 21.96 24.66
C TRP A 201 -1.31 22.95 23.52
N ASN A 202 -0.81 24.18 23.67
CA ASN A 202 -0.81 25.16 22.59
C ASN A 202 0.43 24.99 21.71
N LYS A 203 0.32 24.17 20.65
CA LYS A 203 1.43 23.95 19.69
C LYS A 203 1.89 25.22 18.99
N SER A 204 1.05 26.24 18.90
CA SER A 204 1.35 27.51 18.21
C SER A 204 2.28 28.41 19.01
N ASP A 205 2.39 28.18 20.32
CA ASP A 205 3.26 28.95 21.21
C ASP A 205 4.67 28.32 21.25
N PRO A 206 5.71 29.00 20.74
CA PRO A 206 7.08 28.51 20.82
C PRO A 206 7.56 28.33 22.26
N ALA A 207 7.02 29.10 23.22
CA ALA A 207 7.37 28.96 24.63
C ALA A 207 6.71 27.74 25.29
N ALA A 208 5.70 27.15 24.64
CA ALA A 208 5.07 25.91 25.09
C ALA A 208 5.81 24.65 24.61
N GLN A 209 7.03 24.79 24.09
CA GLN A 209 7.84 23.69 23.58
C GLN A 209 9.31 23.88 23.90
N MET A 210 10.01 22.78 24.16
CA MET A 210 11.46 22.76 24.21
C MET A 210 12.03 21.46 23.67
N THR A 211 13.31 21.48 23.35
CA THR A 211 14.10 20.27 23.13
C THR A 211 15.10 20.13 24.26
N ALA A 212 15.03 19.01 24.96
CA ALA A 212 15.94 18.68 26.04
C ALA A 212 16.22 17.19 26.01
N ARG A 213 17.46 16.78 26.30
CA ARG A 213 17.87 15.35 26.34
C ARG A 213 17.50 14.57 25.05
N GLY A 214 17.58 15.22 23.89
CA GLY A 214 17.26 14.61 22.58
C GLY A 214 15.78 14.39 22.29
N ARG A 215 14.88 14.84 23.19
CA ARG A 215 13.42 14.67 23.09
C ARG A 215 12.73 16.03 23.00
N ARG A 216 11.53 16.06 22.44
CA ARG A 216 10.65 17.23 22.47
C ARG A 216 9.72 17.16 23.68
N TYR A 217 9.68 18.25 24.44
CA TYR A 217 8.76 18.43 25.55
C TYR A 217 7.77 19.54 25.24
N ALA A 218 6.53 19.35 25.68
CA ALA A 218 5.46 20.31 25.64
C ALA A 218 5.19 20.84 27.05
N HIS A 219 4.99 22.15 27.14
CA HIS A 219 4.39 22.77 28.32
C HIS A 219 2.88 22.63 28.18
N VAL A 220 2.28 21.84 29.06
CA VAL A 220 0.87 21.49 29.00
C VAL A 220 0.17 21.82 30.30
N SER A 221 -1.10 22.21 30.24
CA SER A 221 -1.94 22.32 31.43
C SER A 221 -2.80 21.07 31.62
N LEU A 222 -2.98 20.61 32.85
CA LEU A 222 -3.88 19.49 33.13
C LEU A 222 -5.34 19.87 32.84
N VAL A 223 -6.08 19.02 32.14
CA VAL A 223 -7.53 19.22 31.94
C VAL A 223 -8.30 18.85 33.20
N GLU A 224 -7.85 17.81 33.90
CA GLU A 224 -8.46 17.28 35.12
C GLU A 224 -7.41 17.17 36.23
N GLY A 225 -7.82 17.38 37.48
CA GLY A 225 -6.92 17.23 38.63
C GLY A 225 -6.48 15.78 38.83
N ILE A 226 -5.23 15.60 39.29
CA ILE A 226 -4.64 14.29 39.56
C ILE A 226 -4.34 14.18 41.05
N THR A 227 -5.09 13.31 41.72
CA THR A 227 -4.83 12.93 43.11
C THR A 227 -3.76 11.84 43.14
N ASP A 228 -2.52 12.28 43.36
CA ASP A 228 -1.32 11.45 43.52
C ASP A 228 -0.40 12.12 44.57
N LYS A 229 0.90 11.80 44.62
CA LYS A 229 1.86 12.32 45.61
C LYS A 229 1.84 13.84 45.85
N MET A 230 1.53 14.66 44.85
CA MET A 230 1.59 16.13 44.93
C MET A 230 0.23 16.84 44.82
N ASN A 231 -0.89 16.11 44.71
CA ASN A 231 -2.25 16.64 44.49
C ASN A 231 -2.31 17.83 43.51
N LEU A 232 -2.38 17.52 42.22
CA LEU A 232 -2.43 18.52 41.14
C LEU A 232 -3.87 18.87 40.77
N ASN A 233 -4.13 20.13 40.49
CA ASN A 233 -5.43 20.64 40.09
C ASN A 233 -5.54 20.77 38.57
N ALA A 234 -6.77 20.84 38.07
CA ALA A 234 -7.02 21.24 36.68
C ALA A 234 -6.43 22.64 36.43
N GLY A 235 -5.74 22.81 35.31
CA GLY A 235 -5.03 24.04 34.95
C GLY A 235 -3.55 24.08 35.35
N ASP A 236 -3.08 23.18 36.22
CA ASP A 236 -1.67 23.14 36.61
C ASP A 236 -0.78 22.84 35.41
N LEU A 237 0.30 23.61 35.28
CA LEU A 237 1.23 23.56 34.17
C LEU A 237 2.38 22.60 34.45
N LEU A 238 2.67 21.74 33.48
CA LEU A 238 3.70 20.71 33.57
C LEU A 238 4.42 20.55 32.25
N TRP A 239 5.68 20.14 32.30
CA TRP A 239 6.44 19.73 31.14
C TRP A 239 6.33 18.22 30.93
N VAL A 240 5.91 17.80 29.73
CA VAL A 240 5.73 16.39 29.37
C VAL A 240 6.34 16.11 28.01
N VAL A 241 6.84 14.91 27.79
CA VAL A 241 7.38 14.51 26.49
C VAL A 241 6.24 14.44 25.45
N CYS A 242 6.45 15.00 24.26
CA CYS A 242 5.39 15.18 23.26
C CYS A 242 5.73 14.67 21.85
N ASP A 243 6.93 14.12 21.65
CA ASP A 243 7.34 13.48 20.39
C ASP A 243 6.74 12.07 20.23
N ASN A 244 6.88 11.48 19.04
CA ASN A 244 6.62 10.07 18.72
C ASN A 244 5.24 9.55 19.16
N GLY A 245 4.23 10.40 19.00
CA GLY A 245 2.85 10.07 19.35
C GLY A 245 2.61 9.89 20.85
N ASN A 246 3.49 10.37 21.74
CA ASN A 246 3.28 10.26 23.20
C ASN A 246 2.05 11.03 23.68
N LEU A 247 1.80 12.19 23.06
CA LEU A 247 0.56 12.94 23.20
C LEU A 247 -0.20 12.88 21.87
N LEU A 248 -1.39 12.29 21.92
CA LEU A 248 -2.31 12.25 20.80
C LEU A 248 -3.33 13.37 20.96
N PRO A 249 -3.75 14.06 19.88
CA PRO A 249 -4.88 14.97 19.96
C PRO A 249 -6.08 14.30 20.62
N ASP A 250 -6.66 14.97 21.60
CA ASP A 250 -7.86 14.51 22.30
C ASP A 250 -9.09 15.05 21.58
N HIS A 251 -9.26 14.55 20.35
CA HIS A 251 -10.44 14.78 19.54
C HIS A 251 -10.98 13.44 19.01
N ASN A 252 -12.28 13.38 18.79
CA ASN A 252 -12.91 12.25 18.12
C ASN A 252 -12.64 12.35 16.61
N GLY A 253 -11.58 11.74 16.11
CA GLY A 253 -11.29 11.66 14.68
C GLY A 253 -9.81 11.44 14.34
N PRO A 254 -9.50 11.18 13.06
CA PRO A 254 -8.15 10.95 12.59
C PRO A 254 -7.34 12.23 12.46
N GLU A 255 -6.02 12.11 12.42
CA GLU A 255 -5.16 13.21 12.00
C GLU A 255 -5.42 13.58 10.53
N ARG A 256 -5.25 14.86 10.22
CA ARG A 256 -5.36 15.37 8.86
C ARG A 256 -4.20 14.85 8.01
N PRO A 257 -4.38 14.63 6.69
CA PRO A 257 -3.31 14.23 5.79
C PRO A 257 -2.11 15.18 5.86
N ALA A 258 -0.91 14.64 6.04
CA ALA A 258 0.31 15.44 6.26
C ALA A 258 0.58 16.44 5.12
N TRP A 259 0.17 16.13 3.89
CA TRP A 259 0.34 17.02 2.75
C TRP A 259 -0.46 18.33 2.86
N TRP A 260 -1.49 18.41 3.71
CA TRP A 260 -2.21 19.65 4.01
C TRP A 260 -1.34 20.67 4.76
N SER A 261 -0.26 20.24 5.41
CA SER A 261 0.68 21.15 6.09
C SER A 261 1.33 22.15 5.13
N ASN A 262 1.43 21.81 3.84
CA ASN A 262 1.91 22.72 2.79
C ASN A 262 0.93 23.88 2.51
N LEU A 263 -0.31 23.79 3.00
CA LEU A 263 -1.42 24.72 2.74
C LEU A 263 -1.88 25.49 3.98
N LEU A 264 -1.33 25.15 5.15
CA LEU A 264 -1.69 25.70 6.46
C LEU A 264 -0.56 26.58 7.00
N PRO A 265 -0.86 27.63 7.79
CA PRO A 265 0.17 28.47 8.39
C PRO A 265 1.24 27.64 9.12
N PRO A 266 2.55 27.96 8.96
CA PRO A 266 3.13 29.16 8.37
C PRO A 266 3.38 29.08 6.85
N ALA A 267 2.79 28.13 6.13
CA ALA A 267 2.98 28.01 4.69
C ALA A 267 2.61 29.30 3.93
N LYS A 268 3.31 29.57 2.82
CA LYS A 268 3.06 30.74 1.97
C LYS A 268 1.74 30.62 1.20
N GLU A 269 1.30 29.40 0.90
CA GLU A 269 0.05 29.15 0.19
C GLU A 269 -1.12 29.07 1.18
N THR A 270 -2.21 29.76 0.85
CA THR A 270 -3.44 29.71 1.65
C THR A 270 -4.32 28.58 1.13
N MET A 271 -4.80 27.71 2.04
CA MET A 271 -5.78 26.68 1.69
C MET A 271 -7.01 27.28 1.00
N GLN A 272 -7.29 26.82 -0.21
CA GLN A 272 -8.47 27.17 -0.98
C GLN A 272 -9.44 25.98 -0.97
N PHE A 273 -10.72 26.27 -0.73
CA PHE A 273 -11.77 25.28 -0.73
C PHE A 273 -12.57 25.33 -2.03
N ASP A 274 -13.15 24.18 -2.39
CA ASP A 274 -14.19 24.04 -3.43
C ASP A 274 -13.73 24.42 -4.86
N THR A 275 -12.43 24.59 -5.08
CA THR A 275 -11.82 24.90 -6.38
C THR A 275 -10.70 23.93 -6.71
N VAL A 276 -10.39 23.77 -8.00
CA VAL A 276 -9.20 23.04 -8.44
C VAL A 276 -7.98 23.93 -8.23
N VAL A 277 -6.98 23.40 -7.53
CA VAL A 277 -5.70 24.08 -7.31
C VAL A 277 -4.59 23.24 -7.94
N CYS A 278 -3.71 23.89 -8.70
CA CYS A 278 -2.47 23.32 -9.19
C CYS A 278 -1.31 23.95 -8.41
N PRO A 279 -0.85 23.34 -7.31
CA PRO A 279 0.21 23.91 -6.48
C PRO A 279 1.57 23.84 -7.19
N THR A 280 2.58 24.49 -6.61
CA THR A 280 3.96 24.07 -6.91
C THR A 280 4.10 22.61 -6.45
N PRO A 281 4.48 21.66 -7.32
CA PRO A 281 4.49 20.26 -6.96
C PRO A 281 5.33 20.01 -5.71
N TYR A 282 4.76 19.26 -4.75
CA TYR A 282 5.46 18.85 -3.55
C TYR A 282 5.45 17.32 -3.41
N PRO A 283 6.53 16.75 -2.85
CA PRO A 283 6.69 15.30 -2.79
C PRO A 283 5.67 14.66 -1.85
N ILE A 284 5.23 13.46 -2.22
CA ILE A 284 4.43 12.55 -1.40
C ILE A 284 5.01 11.15 -1.55
N ARG A 285 5.10 10.41 -0.43
CA ARG A 285 5.70 9.08 -0.41
C ARG A 285 4.64 7.99 -0.48
N SER A 286 5.04 6.85 -1.01
CA SER A 286 4.30 5.60 -0.93
C SER A 286 3.96 5.30 0.54
N GLY A 287 2.66 5.12 0.83
CA GLY A 287 2.16 4.90 2.19
C GLY A 287 1.65 6.14 2.91
N ASP A 288 2.00 7.35 2.46
CA ASP A 288 1.51 8.58 3.07
C ASP A 288 -0.02 8.69 2.95
N ALA A 289 -0.67 9.26 3.95
CA ALA A 289 -2.11 9.48 3.95
C ALA A 289 -2.51 10.47 2.85
N ILE A 290 -3.41 10.05 1.97
CA ILE A 290 -4.06 10.89 0.95
C ILE A 290 -5.30 11.56 1.53
N GLY A 291 -6.12 10.80 2.26
CA GLY A 291 -7.41 11.21 2.80
C GLY A 291 -8.18 10.01 3.37
N HIS A 292 -9.49 10.15 3.54
CA HIS A 292 -10.39 9.09 3.99
C HIS A 292 -11.56 8.92 3.01
N LEU A 293 -12.26 7.79 3.08
CA LEU A 293 -13.47 7.59 2.27
C LEU A 293 -14.50 8.67 2.63
N GLY A 294 -15.02 9.36 1.62
CA GLY A 294 -16.06 10.37 1.80
C GLY A 294 -17.45 9.80 1.62
N TYR A 295 -18.42 10.34 2.37
CA TYR A 295 -19.83 10.02 2.22
C TYR A 295 -20.35 10.46 0.85
N TYR A 296 -21.10 9.55 0.22
CA TYR A 296 -21.58 9.69 -1.15
C TYR A 296 -22.96 9.02 -1.28
N GLN A 297 -23.91 9.75 -1.86
CA GLN A 297 -25.24 9.23 -2.17
C GLN A 297 -25.42 9.09 -3.69
N ALA A 298 -25.43 7.84 -4.16
CA ALA A 298 -25.71 7.53 -5.55
C ALA A 298 -27.24 7.59 -5.80
N PRO A 299 -27.75 8.35 -6.78
CA PRO A 299 -29.18 8.35 -7.09
C PRO A 299 -29.68 6.97 -7.53
N LYS A 300 -30.93 6.65 -7.21
CA LYS A 300 -31.71 5.54 -7.76
C LYS A 300 -33.17 5.96 -7.91
N ASP A 301 -33.95 5.20 -8.67
CA ASP A 301 -35.39 5.44 -8.77
C ASP A 301 -36.05 5.37 -7.38
N GLY A 302 -36.77 6.42 -7.02
CA GLY A 302 -37.45 6.60 -5.74
C GLY A 302 -36.55 6.90 -4.54
N GLY A 303 -35.24 7.14 -4.74
CA GLY A 303 -34.35 7.41 -3.61
C GLY A 303 -32.86 7.46 -3.96
N TYR A 304 -32.02 6.93 -3.07
CA TYR A 304 -30.57 6.86 -3.28
C TYR A 304 -29.95 5.64 -2.58
N ASN A 305 -28.67 5.38 -2.84
CA ASN A 305 -27.83 4.45 -2.08
C ASN A 305 -26.66 5.23 -1.48
N GLY A 306 -26.65 5.39 -0.15
CA GLY A 306 -25.53 6.01 0.57
C GLY A 306 -24.41 5.00 0.83
N ARG A 307 -23.18 5.51 0.88
CA ARG A 307 -21.94 4.77 1.19
C ARG A 307 -20.81 5.75 1.47
N TYR A 308 -19.73 5.26 2.08
CA TYR A 308 -18.44 5.94 2.03
C TYR A 308 -17.63 5.35 0.89
N GLN A 309 -17.02 6.18 0.05
CA GLN A 309 -16.24 5.69 -1.08
C GLN A 309 -15.02 6.55 -1.39
N VAL A 310 -14.07 5.95 -2.10
CA VAL A 310 -13.07 6.63 -2.90
C VAL A 310 -13.10 6.04 -4.31
N HIS A 311 -12.96 6.88 -5.32
CA HIS A 311 -12.74 6.48 -6.70
C HIS A 311 -11.26 6.66 -7.03
N ILE A 312 -10.61 5.62 -7.53
CA ILE A 312 -9.18 5.62 -7.86
C ILE A 312 -8.98 5.31 -9.34
N GLU A 313 -8.29 6.20 -10.06
CA GLU A 313 -7.88 5.98 -11.46
C GLU A 313 -6.36 5.98 -11.59
N CYS A 314 -5.87 5.32 -12.64
CA CYS A 314 -4.48 5.41 -13.08
C CYS A 314 -4.46 5.68 -14.58
N PHE A 315 -3.82 6.77 -14.99
CA PHE A 315 -3.79 7.16 -16.39
C PHE A 315 -2.48 7.85 -16.80
N THR A 316 -2.19 7.87 -18.10
CA THR A 316 -1.01 8.53 -18.67
C THR A 316 -1.34 9.22 -19.99
N THR A 317 -0.62 10.30 -20.27
CA THR A 317 -0.63 11.01 -21.56
C THR A 317 0.56 10.62 -22.44
N ASP A 318 1.50 9.84 -21.90
CA ASP A 318 2.69 9.38 -22.61
C ASP A 318 2.39 8.23 -23.59
N ASP A 319 3.39 7.83 -24.36
CA ASP A 319 3.36 6.70 -25.29
C ASP A 319 3.39 5.36 -24.53
N LEU A 320 2.23 4.99 -23.98
CA LEU A 320 2.07 3.74 -23.22
C LEU A 320 2.43 2.49 -24.04
N PRO A 321 2.00 2.30 -25.31
CA PRO A 321 2.39 1.12 -26.09
C PRO A 321 3.90 0.92 -26.19
N ARG A 322 4.67 2.00 -26.36
CA ARG A 322 6.15 1.93 -26.37
C ARG A 322 6.73 1.52 -25.03
N PHE A 323 6.17 2.00 -23.92
CA PHE A 323 6.61 1.61 -22.58
C PHE A 323 6.32 0.11 -22.33
N LEU A 324 5.12 -0.35 -22.66
CA LEU A 324 4.71 -1.75 -22.46
C LEU A 324 5.56 -2.76 -23.28
N SER A 325 6.10 -2.32 -24.41
CA SER A 325 6.91 -3.17 -25.29
C SER A 325 8.36 -3.37 -24.81
N ASN A 326 8.80 -2.66 -23.76
CA ASN A 326 10.18 -2.70 -23.24
C ASN A 326 11.25 -2.54 -24.35
N SER A 327 11.15 -1.49 -25.16
CA SER A 327 12.02 -1.31 -26.34
C SER A 327 13.53 -1.25 -26.03
N GLU A 328 13.93 -0.88 -24.82
CA GLU A 328 15.33 -0.90 -24.36
C GLU A 328 15.79 -2.27 -23.82
N HIS A 329 14.91 -3.28 -23.76
CA HIS A 329 15.19 -4.58 -23.16
C HIS A 329 15.70 -4.49 -21.72
N VAL A 330 15.08 -3.61 -20.91
CA VAL A 330 15.45 -3.40 -19.52
C VAL A 330 15.31 -4.71 -18.74
N GLU A 331 16.29 -5.02 -17.90
CA GLU A 331 16.34 -6.24 -17.08
C GLU A 331 16.27 -7.56 -17.87
N ARG A 332 16.68 -7.57 -19.15
CA ARG A 332 16.75 -8.81 -19.95
C ARG A 332 17.65 -9.89 -19.35
N ASP A 333 18.70 -9.49 -18.64
CA ASP A 333 19.63 -10.36 -17.90
C ASP A 333 19.13 -10.75 -16.50
N LYS A 334 17.97 -10.22 -16.08
CA LYS A 334 17.34 -10.47 -14.77
C LYS A 334 15.90 -10.93 -14.97
N PRO A 335 15.68 -12.12 -15.55
CA PRO A 335 14.35 -12.60 -15.83
C PRO A 335 13.55 -12.74 -14.53
N ALA A 336 12.31 -12.26 -14.57
CA ALA A 336 11.36 -12.33 -13.46
C ALA A 336 10.24 -13.35 -13.72
N PHE A 337 10.00 -13.69 -14.99
CA PHE A 337 8.92 -14.59 -15.40
C PHE A 337 9.40 -15.60 -16.44
N GLY A 338 8.86 -16.82 -16.37
CA GLY A 338 8.95 -17.80 -17.43
C GLY A 338 7.63 -17.83 -18.20
N LYS A 339 7.68 -17.68 -19.53
CA LYS A 339 6.53 -17.87 -20.43
C LYS A 339 6.74 -19.12 -21.27
N TYR A 340 5.70 -19.92 -21.44
CA TYR A 340 5.73 -21.16 -22.20
C TYR A 340 4.51 -21.30 -23.10
N PRO A 341 4.63 -21.94 -24.27
CA PRO A 341 3.49 -22.26 -25.12
C PRO A 341 2.82 -23.57 -24.71
N ALA A 342 1.63 -23.84 -25.27
CA ALA A 342 1.03 -25.16 -25.29
C ALA A 342 1.93 -26.19 -26.00
N GLY A 343 1.86 -27.46 -25.58
CA GLY A 343 2.45 -28.61 -26.26
C GLY A 343 3.92 -28.90 -25.92
N ILE A 344 4.54 -28.18 -24.98
CA ILE A 344 5.93 -28.47 -24.58
C ILE A 344 6.00 -29.58 -23.52
N PRO A 345 7.08 -30.40 -23.49
CA PRO A 345 7.17 -31.53 -22.56
C PRO A 345 7.20 -31.11 -21.08
N LEU A 346 6.53 -31.89 -20.24
CA LEU A 346 6.67 -31.82 -18.79
C LEU A 346 7.66 -32.87 -18.30
N TYR A 347 8.49 -32.49 -17.33
CA TYR A 347 9.48 -33.33 -16.69
C TYR A 347 9.03 -33.75 -15.29
N MET A 348 9.42 -34.94 -14.85
CA MET A 348 9.08 -35.47 -13.52
C MET A 348 10.31 -36.05 -12.83
N LYS A 349 10.25 -36.12 -11.49
CA LYS A 349 11.23 -36.83 -10.67
C LYS A 349 10.82 -38.29 -10.53
N ASN A 350 11.74 -39.22 -10.74
CA ASN A 350 11.53 -40.63 -10.43
C ASN A 350 11.77 -40.92 -8.94
N SER A 351 11.68 -42.18 -8.51
CA SER A 351 11.87 -42.60 -7.12
C SER A 351 13.29 -42.36 -6.56
N VAL A 352 14.27 -42.06 -7.42
CA VAL A 352 15.64 -41.72 -7.04
C VAL A 352 15.98 -40.24 -7.30
N ASN A 353 14.95 -39.39 -7.43
CA ASN A 353 15.05 -37.94 -7.70
C ASN A 353 15.71 -37.53 -9.03
N ALA A 354 15.95 -38.46 -9.97
CA ALA A 354 16.45 -38.11 -11.29
C ALA A 354 15.33 -37.55 -12.17
N ILE A 355 15.63 -36.53 -12.97
CA ILE A 355 14.67 -35.90 -13.87
C ILE A 355 14.55 -36.73 -15.15
N TYR A 356 13.31 -36.98 -15.57
CA TYR A 356 13.01 -37.60 -16.86
C TYR A 356 11.88 -36.87 -17.56
N GLN A 357 11.92 -36.85 -18.89
CA GLN A 357 10.86 -36.31 -19.71
C GLN A 357 9.64 -37.23 -19.64
N SER A 358 8.50 -36.70 -19.22
CA SER A 358 7.25 -37.44 -19.17
C SER A 358 6.55 -37.47 -20.54
N GLN A 359 5.47 -38.25 -20.63
CA GLN A 359 4.57 -38.22 -21.79
C GLN A 359 3.55 -37.07 -21.74
N LEU A 360 3.55 -36.28 -20.66
CA LEU A 360 2.66 -35.14 -20.49
C LEU A 360 3.28 -33.90 -21.14
N THR A 361 2.41 -33.02 -21.64
CA THR A 361 2.77 -31.74 -22.22
C THR A 361 1.93 -30.63 -21.60
N THR A 362 2.38 -29.38 -21.73
CA THR A 362 1.56 -28.22 -21.37
C THR A 362 0.30 -28.19 -22.23
N HIS A 363 -0.85 -27.93 -21.60
CA HIS A 363 -2.14 -27.93 -22.31
C HIS A 363 -2.46 -26.57 -22.97
N GLN A 364 -1.86 -25.49 -22.47
CA GLN A 364 -2.08 -24.12 -22.91
C GLN A 364 -0.80 -23.30 -22.76
N ASP A 365 -0.80 -22.13 -23.38
CA ASP A 365 0.19 -21.10 -23.10
C ASP A 365 0.09 -20.66 -21.64
N GLY A 366 1.20 -20.31 -21.02
CA GLY A 366 1.20 -19.84 -19.64
C GLY A 366 2.38 -18.94 -19.32
N ILE A 367 2.23 -18.21 -18.22
CA ILE A 367 3.28 -17.38 -17.64
C ILE A 367 3.26 -17.56 -16.13
N PHE A 368 4.43 -17.62 -15.52
CA PHE A 368 4.56 -17.78 -14.08
C PHE A 368 5.76 -16.97 -13.56
N PRO A 369 5.69 -16.44 -12.32
CA PRO A 369 6.82 -15.77 -11.70
C PRO A 369 7.94 -16.79 -11.44
N LEU A 370 9.20 -16.44 -11.74
CA LEU A 370 10.34 -17.29 -11.39
C LEU A 370 10.63 -17.20 -9.88
N ASN A 371 10.50 -16.00 -9.31
CA ASN A 371 10.66 -15.80 -7.87
C ASN A 371 9.52 -16.47 -7.09
N GLY A 372 9.87 -17.29 -6.10
CA GLY A 372 8.90 -18.07 -5.31
C GLY A 372 8.44 -19.37 -5.98
N SER A 373 8.81 -19.62 -7.23
CA SER A 373 8.51 -20.89 -7.90
C SER A 373 9.53 -21.96 -7.51
N GLN A 374 9.04 -23.19 -7.28
CA GLN A 374 9.90 -24.34 -7.05
C GLN A 374 10.72 -24.64 -8.31
N HIS A 375 11.99 -24.98 -8.12
CA HIS A 375 12.87 -25.39 -9.20
C HIS A 375 13.84 -26.48 -8.73
N THR A 376 14.49 -27.13 -9.69
CA THR A 376 15.50 -28.16 -9.45
C THR A 376 16.51 -28.13 -10.58
N GLU A 377 17.74 -28.53 -10.29
CA GLU A 377 18.81 -28.63 -11.29
C GLU A 377 19.15 -30.10 -11.53
N ASP A 378 19.32 -30.48 -12.80
CA ASP A 378 19.85 -31.79 -13.20
C ASP A 378 20.68 -31.61 -14.49
N ASN A 379 21.89 -32.18 -14.54
CA ASN A 379 22.83 -32.05 -15.65
C ASN A 379 23.00 -30.62 -16.19
N GLN A 380 23.13 -29.62 -15.29
CA GLN A 380 23.26 -28.19 -15.62
C GLN A 380 22.03 -27.57 -16.31
N VAL A 381 20.88 -28.24 -16.28
CA VAL A 381 19.60 -27.69 -16.74
C VAL A 381 18.73 -27.37 -15.53
N THR A 382 18.20 -26.15 -15.50
CA THR A 382 17.21 -25.74 -14.50
C THR A 382 15.82 -26.15 -14.96
N TYR A 383 15.06 -26.76 -14.06
CA TYR A 383 13.69 -27.20 -14.28
C TYR A 383 12.77 -26.48 -13.31
N TRP A 384 11.78 -25.76 -13.85
CA TRP A 384 10.87 -24.90 -13.09
C TRP A 384 9.49 -25.51 -12.97
N GLN A 385 8.89 -25.44 -11.79
CA GLN A 385 7.47 -25.79 -11.61
C GLN A 385 6.62 -24.54 -11.85
N ALA A 386 5.81 -24.55 -12.91
CA ALA A 386 4.90 -23.45 -13.22
C ALA A 386 3.63 -23.56 -12.36
N GLY A 387 3.54 -22.75 -11.29
CA GLY A 387 2.37 -22.73 -10.40
C GLY A 387 2.03 -24.11 -9.83
N ALA A 388 0.74 -24.48 -9.85
CA ALA A 388 0.26 -25.79 -9.37
C ALA A 388 0.43 -26.95 -10.38
N SER A 389 1.28 -26.79 -11.40
CA SER A 389 1.51 -27.84 -12.41
C SER A 389 2.08 -29.11 -11.76
N ARG A 390 1.68 -30.27 -12.30
CA ARG A 390 2.09 -31.60 -11.81
C ARG A 390 3.51 -32.01 -12.23
N GLY A 391 4.26 -31.14 -12.88
CA GLY A 391 5.60 -31.43 -13.42
C GLY A 391 6.42 -30.16 -13.61
N TYR A 392 7.66 -30.34 -14.07
CA TYR A 392 8.60 -29.25 -14.31
C TYR A 392 8.76 -28.94 -15.79
N LEU A 393 9.16 -27.72 -16.11
CA LEU A 393 9.50 -27.23 -17.43
C LEU A 393 10.99 -26.97 -17.50
N ALA A 394 11.67 -27.47 -18.54
CA ALA A 394 13.08 -27.13 -18.75
C ALA A 394 13.19 -25.65 -19.09
N GLU A 395 14.16 -24.95 -18.48
CA GLU A 395 14.38 -23.52 -18.74
C GLU A 395 14.66 -23.23 -20.22
N SER A 396 15.29 -24.17 -20.94
CA SER A 396 15.52 -24.08 -22.39
C SER A 396 14.25 -23.99 -23.23
N ASP A 397 13.11 -24.44 -22.70
CA ASP A 397 11.81 -24.39 -23.37
C ASP A 397 11.01 -23.14 -22.98
N LEU A 398 11.54 -22.31 -22.07
CA LEU A 398 10.90 -21.10 -21.60
C LEU A 398 11.38 -19.88 -22.37
N LYS A 399 10.45 -18.97 -22.69
CA LYS A 399 10.78 -17.57 -22.97
C LYS A 399 10.92 -16.85 -21.63
N LEU A 400 12.15 -16.57 -21.24
CA LEU A 400 12.46 -15.78 -20.05
C LEU A 400 12.13 -14.31 -20.31
N LEU A 401 11.34 -13.71 -19.42
CA LEU A 401 10.86 -12.34 -19.53
C LEU A 401 11.33 -11.52 -18.33
N SER A 402 11.76 -10.29 -18.60
CA SER A 402 11.98 -9.29 -17.58
C SER A 402 10.65 -8.84 -16.96
N ARG A 403 10.73 -8.06 -15.88
CA ARG A 403 9.55 -7.39 -15.33
C ARG A 403 8.92 -6.42 -16.31
N TYR A 404 9.71 -5.73 -17.13
CA TYR A 404 9.20 -4.64 -17.97
C TYR A 404 8.63 -5.11 -19.31
N ASP A 405 8.75 -6.40 -19.65
CA ASP A 405 8.13 -7.01 -20.85
C ASP A 405 6.59 -7.15 -20.68
N LEU A 406 5.91 -6.06 -20.35
CA LEU A 406 4.50 -6.01 -19.94
C LEU A 406 3.56 -6.52 -21.05
N ALA A 407 3.82 -6.17 -22.30
CA ALA A 407 3.06 -6.67 -23.44
C ALA A 407 3.14 -8.21 -23.54
N GLU A 408 4.32 -8.79 -23.30
CA GLU A 408 4.51 -10.24 -23.30
C GLU A 408 3.89 -10.93 -22.07
N ARG A 409 3.72 -10.17 -20.99
CA ARG A 409 3.06 -10.58 -19.74
C ARG A 409 1.53 -10.47 -19.79
N GLY A 410 0.95 -9.97 -20.89
CA GLY A 410 -0.49 -9.94 -21.13
C GLY A 410 -1.13 -8.55 -21.15
N PHE A 411 -0.36 -7.46 -20.97
CA PHE A 411 -0.89 -6.12 -21.16
C PHE A 411 -1.19 -5.86 -22.63
N GLU A 412 -2.42 -5.45 -22.92
CA GLU A 412 -2.88 -5.11 -24.27
C GLU A 412 -3.40 -3.68 -24.30
N THR A 413 -3.24 -2.99 -25.43
CA THR A 413 -3.72 -1.62 -25.63
C THR A 413 -4.85 -1.58 -26.66
N VAL A 414 -5.93 -0.87 -26.34
CA VAL A 414 -7.00 -0.59 -27.31
C VAL A 414 -7.33 0.91 -27.31
N GLU A 415 -7.45 1.49 -28.51
CA GLU A 415 -7.94 2.85 -28.66
C GLU A 415 -9.46 2.85 -28.85
N ALA A 416 -10.16 3.60 -28.01
CA ALA A 416 -11.61 3.68 -28.03
C ALA A 416 -12.07 5.08 -28.48
N SER A 417 -12.90 5.11 -29.52
CA SER A 417 -13.64 6.30 -29.96
C SER A 417 -15.14 6.07 -29.74
N PRO A 418 -15.62 6.17 -28.49
CA PRO A 418 -17.00 5.85 -28.15
C PRO A 418 -17.99 6.84 -28.76
N ARG A 419 -19.18 6.35 -29.14
CA ARG A 419 -20.32 7.20 -29.47
C ARG A 419 -20.93 7.84 -28.23
N SER A 420 -20.95 7.11 -27.12
CA SER A 420 -21.55 7.45 -25.83
C SER A 420 -20.70 6.84 -24.71
N PHE A 421 -20.71 7.45 -23.53
CA PHE A 421 -20.14 6.82 -22.33
C PHE A 421 -21.02 5.72 -21.76
N ASP A 422 -22.30 5.63 -22.14
CA ASP A 422 -23.09 4.43 -21.92
C ASP A 422 -22.78 3.39 -23.00
N HIS A 423 -21.86 2.48 -22.67
CA HIS A 423 -21.42 1.41 -23.55
C HIS A 423 -22.42 0.26 -23.64
N LEU A 424 -23.31 0.14 -22.64
CA LEU A 424 -24.30 -0.93 -22.56
C LEU A 424 -25.72 -0.40 -22.32
N ASP A 425 -26.23 0.37 -23.28
CA ASP A 425 -27.52 1.09 -23.21
C ASP A 425 -28.77 0.20 -23.42
N GLY A 426 -28.58 -1.05 -23.86
CA GLY A 426 -29.65 -2.01 -24.16
C GLY A 426 -30.48 -1.70 -25.43
N LYS A 427 -30.11 -0.66 -26.17
CA LYS A 427 -30.82 -0.14 -27.35
C LYS A 427 -29.99 -0.27 -28.63
N ASN A 428 -28.69 0.00 -28.58
CA ASN A 428 -27.80 -0.08 -29.73
C ASN A 428 -26.83 -1.24 -29.50
N GLN A 429 -26.64 -2.11 -30.51
CA GLN A 429 -25.62 -3.17 -30.40
C GLN A 429 -24.27 -2.56 -30.00
N PRO A 430 -23.61 -3.12 -28.98
CA PRO A 430 -22.39 -2.51 -28.47
C PRO A 430 -21.25 -2.72 -29.48
N ALA A 431 -20.43 -1.69 -29.69
CA ALA A 431 -19.38 -1.69 -30.71
C ALA A 431 -18.02 -1.24 -30.12
N GLY A 432 -16.98 -1.28 -30.95
CA GLY A 432 -15.64 -0.81 -30.58
C GLY A 432 -15.10 -1.54 -29.35
N LEU A 433 -14.89 -0.80 -28.25
CA LEU A 433 -14.33 -1.30 -27.00
C LEU A 433 -15.06 -2.53 -26.47
N VAL A 434 -16.39 -2.52 -26.40
CA VAL A 434 -17.15 -3.67 -25.86
C VAL A 434 -16.95 -4.90 -26.73
N ARG A 435 -17.10 -4.77 -28.06
CA ARG A 435 -16.87 -5.89 -28.96
C ARG A 435 -15.44 -6.46 -28.81
N HIS A 436 -14.45 -5.59 -28.66
CA HIS A 436 -13.07 -5.98 -28.39
C HIS A 436 -12.93 -6.78 -27.08
N ILE A 437 -13.53 -6.32 -25.97
CA ILE A 437 -13.57 -7.04 -24.70
C ILE A 437 -14.17 -8.44 -24.89
N PHE A 438 -15.32 -8.55 -25.56
CA PHE A 438 -15.95 -9.86 -25.81
C PHE A 438 -15.11 -10.77 -26.69
N GLN A 439 -14.38 -10.22 -27.67
CA GLN A 439 -13.45 -10.98 -28.51
C GLN A 439 -12.26 -11.50 -27.68
N MET A 440 -11.70 -10.68 -26.81
CA MET A 440 -10.62 -11.05 -25.90
C MET A 440 -11.07 -12.18 -24.95
N LEU A 441 -12.24 -12.04 -24.33
CA LEU A 441 -12.82 -13.07 -23.45
C LEU A 441 -13.18 -14.37 -24.19
N PHE A 442 -13.66 -14.27 -25.43
CA PHE A 442 -13.85 -15.43 -26.29
C PHE A 442 -12.54 -16.16 -26.57
N ASN A 443 -11.48 -15.42 -26.90
CA ASN A 443 -10.16 -16.00 -27.17
C ASN A 443 -9.58 -16.69 -25.92
N ALA A 444 -9.72 -16.07 -24.75
CA ALA A 444 -9.30 -16.64 -23.47
C ALA A 444 -10.08 -17.93 -23.15
N SER A 445 -11.41 -17.87 -23.18
CA SER A 445 -12.27 -19.04 -22.90
C SER A 445 -12.15 -20.17 -23.92
N SER A 446 -11.75 -19.86 -25.16
CA SER A 446 -11.48 -20.89 -26.19
C SER A 446 -10.21 -21.69 -25.91
N LYS A 447 -9.29 -21.13 -25.12
CA LYS A 447 -8.04 -21.77 -24.70
C LYS A 447 -8.14 -22.44 -23.33
N ASP A 448 -9.25 -22.27 -22.61
CA ASP A 448 -9.44 -22.83 -21.26
C ASP A 448 -9.63 -24.37 -21.30
N PRO A 449 -8.73 -25.15 -20.68
CA PRO A 449 -8.80 -26.62 -20.69
C PRO A 449 -9.78 -27.18 -19.65
N ARG A 450 -10.33 -26.35 -18.74
CA ARG A 450 -11.22 -26.81 -17.67
C ARG A 450 -12.52 -27.33 -18.29
N THR A 451 -12.82 -28.61 -18.09
CA THR A 451 -14.05 -29.24 -18.61
C THR A 451 -15.32 -28.56 -18.09
N SER A 452 -15.30 -28.04 -16.85
CA SER A 452 -16.38 -27.24 -16.27
C SER A 452 -16.63 -25.92 -17.01
N HIS A 453 -15.67 -25.44 -17.80
CA HIS A 453 -15.72 -24.17 -18.54
C HIS A 453 -16.02 -24.36 -20.04
N ALA A 454 -16.25 -25.60 -20.49
CA ALA A 454 -16.42 -25.92 -21.92
C ALA A 454 -17.55 -25.12 -22.62
N GLN A 455 -18.58 -24.71 -21.88
CA GLN A 455 -19.70 -23.91 -22.39
C GLN A 455 -19.42 -22.40 -22.47
N VAL A 456 -18.38 -21.91 -21.80
CA VAL A 456 -18.12 -20.47 -21.69
C VAL A 456 -17.76 -19.87 -23.05
N LYS A 457 -16.91 -20.55 -23.83
CA LYS A 457 -16.58 -20.12 -25.20
C LYS A 457 -17.81 -20.02 -26.11
N HIS A 458 -18.75 -20.94 -25.99
CA HIS A 458 -19.99 -20.94 -26.77
C HIS A 458 -20.88 -19.77 -26.37
N ASN A 459 -20.90 -19.42 -25.08
CA ASN A 459 -21.60 -18.23 -24.60
C ASN A 459 -20.99 -16.94 -25.17
N TYR A 460 -19.66 -16.76 -25.11
CA TYR A 460 -19.03 -15.58 -25.69
C TYR A 460 -19.18 -15.50 -27.22
N GLN A 461 -19.09 -16.63 -27.92
CA GLN A 461 -19.37 -16.68 -29.36
C GLN A 461 -20.80 -16.21 -29.67
N ARG A 462 -21.80 -16.73 -28.95
CA ARG A 462 -23.20 -16.30 -29.10
C ARG A 462 -23.38 -14.80 -28.86
N LEU A 463 -22.69 -14.23 -27.87
CA LEU A 463 -22.76 -12.80 -27.57
C LEU A 463 -22.09 -11.98 -28.68
N LEU A 464 -20.95 -12.41 -29.21
CA LEU A 464 -20.30 -11.80 -30.37
C LEU A 464 -21.18 -11.86 -31.63
N ASP A 465 -21.76 -13.02 -31.93
CA ASP A 465 -22.67 -13.19 -33.07
C ASP A 465 -23.88 -12.24 -32.95
N LYS A 466 -24.36 -12.03 -31.72
CA LYS A 466 -25.45 -11.08 -31.44
C LYS A 466 -25.02 -9.64 -31.63
N ILE A 467 -23.81 -9.25 -31.20
CA ILE A 467 -23.23 -7.93 -31.47
C ILE A 467 -23.16 -7.68 -32.99
N ASP A 468 -22.68 -8.67 -33.74
CA ASP A 468 -22.46 -8.57 -35.18
C ASP A 468 -23.76 -8.76 -36.00
N SER A 469 -24.89 -9.05 -35.33
CA SER A 469 -26.20 -9.22 -35.95
C SER A 469 -26.89 -7.90 -36.27
N SER A 470 -27.97 -7.96 -37.05
CA SER A 470 -28.87 -6.82 -37.29
C SER A 470 -29.94 -6.64 -36.20
N GLU A 471 -29.87 -7.37 -35.08
CA GLU A 471 -30.85 -7.23 -33.99
C GLU A 471 -30.73 -5.85 -33.33
N THR A 472 -31.86 -5.20 -33.06
CA THR A 472 -31.90 -3.84 -32.51
C THR A 472 -32.07 -3.79 -30.99
N ARG A 473 -32.18 -4.93 -30.29
CA ARG A 473 -32.30 -4.95 -28.83
C ARG A 473 -31.52 -6.12 -28.24
N TYR A 474 -30.84 -5.86 -27.14
CA TYR A 474 -30.10 -6.87 -26.38
C TYR A 474 -30.24 -6.64 -24.88
N SER A 475 -29.91 -7.65 -24.09
CA SER A 475 -29.95 -7.54 -22.63
C SER A 475 -28.65 -6.90 -22.12
N ALA A 476 -28.71 -5.64 -21.70
CA ALA A 476 -27.55 -4.98 -21.11
C ALA A 476 -27.03 -5.71 -19.86
N GLN A 477 -27.92 -6.28 -19.04
CA GLN A 477 -27.54 -7.01 -17.83
C GLN A 477 -26.78 -8.30 -18.13
N GLU A 478 -27.16 -9.02 -19.20
CA GLU A 478 -26.45 -10.21 -19.67
C GLU A 478 -25.00 -9.87 -20.03
N TYR A 479 -24.80 -8.78 -20.76
CA TYR A 479 -23.48 -8.34 -21.20
C TYR A 479 -22.63 -7.85 -20.03
N ARG A 480 -23.22 -7.06 -19.11
CA ARG A 480 -22.52 -6.59 -17.90
C ARG A 480 -21.99 -7.75 -17.06
N ARG A 481 -22.78 -8.80 -16.86
CA ARG A 481 -22.36 -10.02 -16.16
C ARG A 481 -21.25 -10.77 -16.91
N ALA A 482 -21.32 -10.81 -18.23
CA ALA A 482 -20.32 -11.50 -19.06
C ALA A 482 -18.97 -10.77 -19.10
N VAL A 483 -18.96 -9.43 -19.01
CA VAL A 483 -17.71 -8.62 -18.91
C VAL A 483 -17.01 -8.90 -17.58
N GLN A 484 -17.76 -8.94 -16.47
CA GLN A 484 -17.22 -9.10 -15.12
C GLN A 484 -17.09 -10.59 -14.71
N ASN A 485 -16.71 -11.47 -15.67
CA ASN A 485 -16.56 -12.89 -15.40
C ASN A 485 -15.29 -13.17 -14.56
N PRO A 486 -15.41 -13.68 -13.32
CA PRO A 486 -14.26 -13.87 -12.43
C PRO A 486 -13.16 -14.78 -12.99
N ASP A 487 -13.54 -15.76 -13.82
CA ASP A 487 -12.60 -16.75 -14.39
C ASP A 487 -11.65 -16.18 -15.45
N TYR A 488 -11.95 -14.99 -15.98
CA TYR A 488 -11.20 -14.33 -17.06
C TYR A 488 -10.99 -12.84 -16.80
N ILE A 489 -11.17 -12.42 -15.54
CA ILE A 489 -11.12 -11.01 -15.15
C ILE A 489 -9.71 -10.42 -15.28
N ASP A 490 -8.68 -11.26 -15.18
CA ASP A 490 -7.28 -10.88 -15.35
C ASP A 490 -7.04 -10.26 -16.73
N HIS A 491 -7.59 -10.83 -17.80
CA HIS A 491 -7.52 -10.28 -19.15
C HIS A 491 -8.10 -8.86 -19.21
N LEU A 492 -9.22 -8.62 -18.53
CA LEU A 492 -9.85 -7.29 -18.45
C LEU A 492 -8.98 -6.30 -17.66
N GLN A 493 -8.35 -6.76 -16.57
CA GLN A 493 -7.51 -5.93 -15.72
C GLN A 493 -6.16 -5.55 -16.38
N HIS A 494 -5.69 -6.36 -17.34
CA HIS A 494 -4.49 -6.08 -18.14
C HIS A 494 -4.76 -5.24 -19.39
N LEU A 495 -6.04 -4.94 -19.70
CA LEU A 495 -6.40 -4.12 -20.84
C LEU A 495 -6.22 -2.62 -20.51
N CYS A 496 -5.36 -1.95 -21.27
CA CYS A 496 -5.14 -0.50 -21.22
C CYS A 496 -5.93 0.19 -22.33
N VAL A 497 -6.72 1.20 -21.98
CA VAL A 497 -7.68 1.79 -22.93
C VAL A 497 -7.44 3.28 -23.10
N LYS A 498 -7.23 3.71 -24.34
CA LYS A 498 -7.22 5.15 -24.68
C LYS A 498 -8.65 5.59 -24.85
N HIS A 499 -9.15 6.40 -23.92
CA HIS A 499 -10.56 6.76 -23.86
C HIS A 499 -10.74 8.21 -23.42
N PRO A 500 -11.76 8.95 -23.92
CA PRO A 500 -12.08 10.26 -23.38
C PRO A 500 -12.37 10.18 -21.87
N GLY A 501 -11.75 11.06 -21.07
CA GLY A 501 -11.96 11.08 -19.63
C GLY A 501 -13.30 11.72 -19.24
N ASP A 502 -14.05 11.07 -18.34
CA ASP A 502 -15.30 11.61 -17.78
C ASP A 502 -15.07 12.95 -17.07
N TRP A 503 -13.88 13.12 -16.51
CA TRP A 503 -13.46 14.31 -15.76
C TRP A 503 -12.97 15.47 -16.64
N TYR A 504 -12.88 15.26 -17.97
CA TYR A 504 -12.48 16.28 -18.96
C TYR A 504 -13.67 16.79 -19.77
N CYS A 505 -14.55 15.89 -20.23
CA CYS A 505 -15.65 16.21 -21.15
C CYS A 505 -16.77 17.02 -20.45
N THR A 506 -17.51 17.78 -21.25
CA THR A 506 -18.67 18.60 -20.88
C THR A 506 -19.96 17.99 -21.42
N SER A 507 -21.12 18.46 -20.94
CA SER A 507 -22.41 18.07 -21.50
C SER A 507 -22.60 18.41 -22.97
N ASP A 508 -21.78 19.32 -23.51
CA ASP A 508 -21.83 19.76 -24.91
C ASP A 508 -20.99 18.86 -25.82
N ASP A 509 -20.15 17.98 -25.26
CA ASP A 509 -19.36 17.04 -26.03
C ASP A 509 -20.25 15.94 -26.64
N PRO A 510 -19.99 15.49 -27.90
CA PRO A 510 -20.82 14.51 -28.58
C PRO A 510 -21.06 13.21 -27.78
N VAL A 511 -20.05 12.79 -27.01
CA VAL A 511 -20.12 11.58 -26.18
C VAL A 511 -21.13 11.70 -25.04
N TRP A 512 -21.26 12.89 -24.45
CA TRP A 512 -22.27 13.16 -23.42
C TRP A 512 -23.62 13.53 -24.01
N GLN A 513 -23.66 14.23 -25.16
CA GLN A 513 -24.92 14.50 -25.87
C GLN A 513 -25.64 13.22 -26.32
N ALA A 514 -24.87 12.17 -26.66
CA ALA A 514 -25.42 10.85 -26.98
C ALA A 514 -26.11 10.18 -25.78
N PHE A 515 -25.68 10.49 -24.55
CA PHE A 515 -26.31 10.03 -23.31
C PHE A 515 -27.46 10.94 -22.88
N PHE A 516 -27.22 12.26 -22.81
CA PHE A 516 -28.18 13.30 -22.44
C PHE A 516 -29.12 13.65 -23.60
N THR A 517 -29.90 12.67 -24.03
CA THR A 517 -30.83 12.80 -25.15
C THR A 517 -32.07 13.64 -24.81
N THR A 518 -32.74 14.17 -25.83
CA THR A 518 -34.05 14.81 -25.70
C THR A 518 -35.12 13.85 -25.14
N LEU A 519 -34.97 12.55 -25.42
CA LEU A 519 -35.81 11.50 -24.87
C LEU A 519 -35.60 11.36 -23.37
N LEU A 520 -34.35 11.24 -22.90
CA LEU A 520 -34.03 11.20 -21.46
C LEU A 520 -34.58 12.44 -20.75
N LYS A 521 -34.40 13.62 -21.34
CA LYS A 521 -34.95 14.88 -20.81
C LYS A 521 -36.47 14.87 -20.68
N LYS A 522 -37.18 14.13 -21.53
CA LYS A 522 -38.65 14.03 -21.54
C LYS A 522 -39.17 12.93 -20.62
N GLU A 523 -38.55 11.75 -20.65
CA GLU A 523 -39.01 10.54 -19.93
C GLU A 523 -38.49 10.47 -18.50
N ALA A 524 -37.30 11.01 -18.23
CA ALA A 524 -36.67 11.06 -16.91
C ALA A 524 -35.96 12.41 -16.67
N PRO A 525 -36.70 13.53 -16.61
CA PRO A 525 -36.13 14.87 -16.48
C PRO A 525 -35.27 15.06 -15.23
N GLU A 526 -35.55 14.33 -14.14
CA GLU A 526 -34.79 14.32 -12.89
C GLU A 526 -33.38 13.75 -13.13
N TRP A 527 -33.28 12.56 -13.73
CA TRP A 527 -32.02 11.92 -14.13
C TRP A 527 -31.20 12.81 -15.07
N TYR A 528 -31.85 13.42 -16.06
CA TYR A 528 -31.18 14.35 -16.97
C TYR A 528 -30.57 15.54 -16.23
N ARG A 529 -31.35 16.22 -15.38
CA ARG A 529 -30.90 17.41 -14.65
C ARG A 529 -29.80 17.07 -13.65
N TYR A 530 -29.96 15.98 -12.90
CA TYR A 530 -28.97 15.53 -11.95
C TYR A 530 -27.64 15.21 -12.65
N GLY A 531 -27.67 14.41 -13.71
CA GLY A 531 -26.45 13.99 -14.43
C GLY A 531 -25.65 15.17 -14.98
N ILE A 532 -26.31 16.17 -15.57
CA ILE A 532 -25.64 17.39 -16.07
C ILE A 532 -24.99 18.17 -14.91
N ARG A 533 -25.70 18.33 -13.79
CA ARG A 533 -25.17 19.06 -12.62
C ARG A 533 -24.00 18.32 -11.99
N PHE A 534 -24.11 17.01 -11.86
CA PHE A 534 -23.05 16.16 -11.32
C PHE A 534 -21.80 16.23 -12.19
N LEU A 535 -21.94 16.07 -13.51
CA LEU A 535 -20.84 16.20 -14.47
C LEU A 535 -20.11 17.53 -14.31
N ASN A 536 -20.86 18.64 -14.30
CA ASN A 536 -20.26 19.97 -14.18
C ASN A 536 -19.57 20.19 -12.82
N ALA A 537 -20.11 19.62 -11.75
CA ALA A 537 -19.55 19.76 -10.41
C ALA A 537 -18.28 18.92 -10.20
N THR A 538 -18.16 17.76 -10.84
CA THR A 538 -17.03 16.85 -10.67
C THR A 538 -15.92 17.02 -11.70
N ARG A 539 -16.18 17.73 -12.81
CA ARG A 539 -15.16 18.04 -13.82
C ARG A 539 -13.98 18.82 -13.24
N TRP A 540 -12.77 18.44 -13.64
CA TRP A 540 -11.53 19.06 -13.16
C TRP A 540 -10.33 18.96 -14.13
N MET A 541 -10.26 17.95 -15.01
CA MET A 541 -9.04 17.67 -15.78
C MET A 541 -8.65 18.80 -16.73
N ASP A 542 -9.62 19.53 -17.29
CA ASP A 542 -9.37 20.66 -18.20
C ASP A 542 -8.77 21.89 -17.50
N GLN A 543 -8.78 21.90 -16.16
CA GLN A 543 -8.20 22.96 -15.33
C GLN A 543 -6.74 22.66 -14.94
N VAL A 544 -6.23 21.48 -15.26
CA VAL A 544 -4.87 21.04 -14.92
C VAL A 544 -3.99 21.04 -16.18
N PRO A 545 -2.80 21.67 -16.15
CA PRO A 545 -1.89 21.68 -17.29
C PRO A 545 -1.50 20.28 -17.78
N ASP A 546 -1.24 20.17 -19.08
CA ASP A 546 -0.73 18.95 -19.75
C ASP A 546 -1.64 17.71 -19.66
N MET A 547 -2.87 17.85 -19.17
CA MET A 547 -3.87 16.80 -19.20
C MET A 547 -4.41 16.60 -20.63
N SER A 548 -4.58 15.34 -21.02
CA SER A 548 -5.19 14.97 -22.30
C SER A 548 -6.70 14.76 -22.13
N ARG A 549 -7.47 15.10 -23.17
CA ARG A 549 -8.88 14.71 -23.29
C ARG A 549 -9.04 13.20 -23.38
N THR A 550 -8.07 12.50 -24.00
CA THR A 550 -8.09 11.05 -24.27
C THR A 550 -6.80 10.40 -23.78
N PRO A 551 -6.58 10.33 -22.45
CA PRO A 551 -5.41 9.64 -21.91
C PRO A 551 -5.57 8.12 -22.06
N TRP A 552 -4.47 7.41 -21.84
CA TRP A 552 -4.48 5.97 -21.61
C TRP A 552 -4.88 5.70 -20.17
N HIS A 553 -5.90 4.87 -19.96
CA HIS A 553 -6.34 4.40 -18.66
C HIS A 553 -5.82 2.98 -18.41
N MET A 554 -5.31 2.72 -17.21
CA MET A 554 -4.78 1.43 -16.79
C MET A 554 -5.39 1.04 -15.44
N HIS A 555 -5.59 -0.26 -15.20
CA HIS A 555 -6.12 -0.70 -13.91
C HIS A 555 -5.15 -0.26 -12.79
N PRO A 556 -5.58 0.53 -11.80
CA PRO A 556 -4.67 1.18 -10.86
C PRO A 556 -3.84 0.19 -10.03
N LEU A 557 -4.43 -0.90 -9.54
CA LEU A 557 -3.68 -1.89 -8.75
C LEU A 557 -2.79 -2.80 -9.60
N VAL A 558 -3.33 -3.37 -10.69
CA VAL A 558 -2.62 -4.33 -11.54
C VAL A 558 -1.47 -3.68 -12.30
N PHE A 559 -1.65 -2.47 -12.82
CA PHE A 559 -0.57 -1.76 -13.52
C PHE A 559 0.58 -1.39 -12.57
N LEU A 560 0.27 -0.77 -11.42
CA LEU A 560 1.30 -0.43 -10.43
C LEU A 560 1.97 -1.69 -9.87
N ASP A 561 1.25 -2.81 -9.72
CA ASP A 561 1.85 -4.10 -9.37
C ASP A 561 2.87 -4.55 -10.39
N ALA A 562 2.47 -4.54 -11.66
CA ALA A 562 3.28 -5.08 -12.72
C ALA A 562 4.61 -4.34 -12.92
N ILE A 563 4.64 -3.02 -12.73
CA ILE A 563 5.85 -2.20 -12.85
C ILE A 563 6.63 -2.09 -11.55
N SER A 564 6.03 -2.46 -10.42
CA SER A 564 6.73 -2.38 -9.15
C SER A 564 7.76 -3.48 -9.02
N THR A 565 8.92 -3.10 -8.50
CA THR A 565 9.84 -4.07 -7.92
C THR A 565 9.28 -4.49 -6.59
N SER A 566 9.20 -5.79 -6.30
CA SER A 566 9.19 -6.16 -4.89
C SER A 566 10.49 -5.58 -4.34
N LYS A 567 10.40 -4.71 -3.32
CA LYS A 567 11.47 -4.78 -2.32
C LYS A 567 11.52 -6.29 -2.04
N LYS A 568 12.67 -6.95 -2.25
CA LYS A 568 13.00 -8.03 -1.32
C LYS A 568 12.97 -7.32 0.02
N ARG A 569 11.77 -7.20 0.61
CA ARG A 569 11.62 -6.96 2.02
C ARG A 569 12.27 -8.23 2.50
N GLY A 570 13.56 -8.16 2.80
CA GLY A 570 14.19 -9.30 3.43
C GLY A 570 13.34 -9.62 4.65
N TRP A 571 13.48 -10.83 5.15
CA TRP A 571 12.79 -11.34 6.32
C TRP A 571 12.67 -10.34 7.49
N ALA A 572 13.54 -9.33 7.56
CA ALA A 572 13.39 -8.14 8.40
C ALA A 572 11.98 -7.51 8.43
N HIS A 573 11.14 -7.57 7.40
CA HIS A 573 9.75 -7.07 7.47
C HIS A 573 8.69 -8.17 7.35
N SER A 574 9.05 -9.42 7.68
CA SER A 574 8.09 -10.51 7.76
C SER A 574 7.37 -10.50 9.12
N PRO A 575 6.21 -11.17 9.26
CA PRO A 575 5.54 -11.35 10.55
C PRO A 575 6.46 -11.82 11.69
N PHE A 576 7.43 -12.68 11.37
CA PHE A 576 8.49 -13.12 12.28
C PHE A 576 9.35 -11.95 12.79
N ALA A 577 9.92 -11.15 11.88
CA ALA A 577 10.76 -10.04 12.28
C ALA A 577 9.97 -8.88 12.90
N ASP A 578 8.72 -8.70 12.50
CA ASP A 578 7.80 -7.74 13.12
C ASP A 578 7.45 -8.15 14.55
N LEU A 579 7.21 -9.44 14.81
CA LEU A 579 6.99 -9.97 16.16
C LEU A 579 8.27 -9.85 17.01
N LEU A 580 9.40 -10.26 16.47
CA LEU A 580 10.70 -10.14 17.13
C LEU A 580 11.01 -8.68 17.48
N GLY A 581 10.98 -7.79 16.49
CA GLY A 581 11.27 -6.37 16.70
C GLY A 581 10.25 -5.72 17.63
N CYS A 582 8.97 -6.11 17.59
CA CYS A 582 7.95 -5.60 18.51
C CYS A 582 8.32 -5.89 19.98
N VAL A 583 8.81 -7.10 20.25
CA VAL A 583 9.18 -7.53 21.60
C VAL A 583 10.51 -6.97 22.05
N GLU A 584 11.51 -6.93 21.16
CA GLU A 584 12.86 -6.47 21.49
C GLU A 584 12.96 -4.94 21.59
N SER A 585 12.24 -4.21 20.72
CA SER A 585 12.44 -2.77 20.52
C SER A 585 11.17 -2.01 20.14
N LYS A 586 9.98 -2.62 20.21
CA LYS A 586 8.74 -2.02 19.67
C LYS A 586 8.86 -1.66 18.18
N ASN A 587 9.67 -2.41 17.44
CA ASN A 587 10.02 -2.18 16.04
C ASN A 587 10.75 -0.84 15.77
N ASP A 588 11.38 -0.24 16.79
CA ASP A 588 12.11 1.03 16.65
C ASP A 588 13.58 0.79 16.28
N TYR A 589 13.98 1.24 15.09
CA TYR A 589 15.37 1.20 14.60
C TYR A 589 16.33 2.09 15.38
N THR A 590 15.81 3.05 16.14
CA THR A 590 16.63 3.95 16.94
C THR A 590 16.79 3.47 18.39
N ALA A 591 16.19 2.34 18.75
CA ALA A 591 16.21 1.86 20.12
C ALA A 591 17.61 1.42 20.56
N TYR A 592 17.98 1.67 21.80
CA TYR A 592 19.10 0.98 22.43
C TYR A 592 18.86 0.82 23.92
N ASN A 593 19.51 -0.16 24.56
CA ASN A 593 19.49 -0.29 26.00
C ASN A 593 20.85 0.07 26.63
N GLN A 594 20.81 0.43 27.91
CA GLN A 594 21.97 0.64 28.77
C GLN A 594 21.91 -0.34 29.92
N ILE A 595 23.05 -0.88 30.33
CA ILE A 595 23.19 -1.76 31.49
C ILE A 595 24.11 -1.10 32.51
N PHE A 596 23.59 -0.91 33.72
CA PHE A 596 24.34 -0.47 34.89
C PHE A 596 24.51 -1.66 35.83
N HIS A 597 25.69 -1.84 36.41
CA HIS A 597 26.01 -3.00 37.26
C HIS A 597 25.91 -2.69 38.77
N SER A 598 25.59 -1.44 39.17
CA SER A 598 25.52 -1.03 40.59
C SER A 598 24.66 0.23 40.79
N PRO A 599 23.37 0.10 41.18
CA PRO A 599 22.59 -1.15 41.24
C PRO A 599 22.38 -1.73 39.84
N GLU A 600 22.18 -3.04 39.76
CA GLU A 600 21.94 -3.72 38.48
C GLU A 600 20.60 -3.28 37.87
N ARG A 601 20.64 -2.58 36.75
CA ARG A 601 19.44 -2.13 36.03
C ARG A 601 19.70 -1.99 34.54
N SER A 602 18.67 -2.31 33.76
CA SER A 602 18.62 -2.03 32.31
C SER A 602 17.68 -0.85 32.04
N VAL A 603 18.08 0.04 31.13
CA VAL A 603 17.27 1.19 30.69
C VAL A 603 17.21 1.20 29.17
N ALA A 604 16.01 1.02 28.62
CA ALA A 604 15.78 1.14 27.18
C ALA A 604 15.53 2.61 26.78
N HIS A 605 16.10 3.02 25.66
CA HIS A 605 15.96 4.32 25.02
C HIS A 605 15.37 4.11 23.62
N TYR A 606 14.49 5.01 23.20
CA TYR A 606 13.76 4.98 21.93
C TYR A 606 13.80 6.38 21.30
N ASP A 607 13.58 6.45 20.00
CA ASP A 607 13.58 7.69 19.20
C ASP A 607 14.88 8.49 19.33
N THR A 608 15.99 7.78 19.26
CA THR A 608 17.34 8.33 19.48
C THR A 608 17.99 8.71 18.14
N ASN A 609 19.19 9.32 18.19
CA ASN A 609 19.97 9.61 16.99
C ASN A 609 20.74 8.40 16.45
N LEU A 610 20.48 7.17 16.96
CA LEU A 610 21.22 5.96 16.61
C LEU A 610 21.29 5.71 15.09
N THR A 611 20.21 5.93 14.35
CA THR A 611 20.18 5.74 12.89
C THR A 611 20.97 6.79 12.12
N SER A 612 21.35 7.88 12.77
CA SER A 612 22.22 8.92 12.22
C SER A 612 23.69 8.74 12.64
N MET A 613 24.00 7.75 13.48
CA MET A 613 25.38 7.38 13.82
C MET A 613 25.95 6.44 12.77
N THR A 614 27.25 6.52 12.54
CA THR A 614 28.00 5.53 11.75
C THR A 614 28.14 4.22 12.53
N LEU A 615 28.32 3.10 11.82
CA LEU A 615 28.61 1.80 12.44
C LEU A 615 29.79 1.89 13.43
N GLN A 616 30.85 2.62 13.10
CA GLN A 616 31.97 2.85 13.99
C GLN A 616 31.55 3.57 15.29
N GLN A 617 30.79 4.65 15.18
CA GLN A 617 30.31 5.40 16.35
C GLN A 617 29.40 4.55 17.24
N VAL A 618 28.58 3.68 16.66
CA VAL A 618 27.73 2.75 17.43
C VAL A 618 28.60 1.73 18.16
N MET A 619 29.57 1.12 17.49
CA MET A 619 30.50 0.17 18.11
C MET A 619 31.34 0.81 19.23
N ASP A 620 31.77 2.07 19.04
CA ASP A 620 32.51 2.82 20.05
C ASP A 620 31.62 3.12 21.27
N ALA A 621 30.36 3.51 21.06
CA ALA A 621 29.38 3.72 22.14
C ALA A 621 29.08 2.41 22.89
N GLN A 622 29.01 1.30 22.16
CA GLN A 622 28.79 -0.06 22.67
C GLN A 622 29.95 -0.60 23.52
N ALA A 623 31.13 0.03 23.47
CA ALA A 623 32.26 -0.33 24.34
C ALA A 623 31.99 -0.02 25.82
N ASN A 624 31.01 0.85 26.12
CA ASN A 624 30.56 1.13 27.48
C ASN A 624 29.07 0.76 27.64
N PRO A 625 28.74 -0.34 28.34
CA PRO A 625 27.36 -0.77 28.54
C PRO A 625 26.45 0.27 29.21
N GLY A 626 27.01 1.20 29.99
CA GLY A 626 26.27 2.31 30.58
C GLY A 626 25.93 3.44 29.61
N VAL A 627 26.51 3.44 28.40
CA VAL A 627 26.24 4.38 27.30
C VAL A 627 25.31 3.72 26.30
N MET A 628 25.67 2.53 25.82
CA MET A 628 24.90 1.77 24.84
C MET A 628 25.30 0.29 24.94
N PHE A 629 24.34 -0.64 24.89
CA PHE A 629 24.63 -2.07 24.93
C PHE A 629 23.98 -2.80 23.75
N ALA A 630 22.69 -3.09 23.80
CA ALA A 630 21.95 -3.68 22.68
C ALA A 630 21.31 -2.56 21.84
N THR A 631 21.42 -2.62 20.52
CA THR A 631 21.07 -1.51 19.63
C THR A 631 20.19 -1.90 18.47
N GLY A 632 19.37 -0.97 18.04
CA GLY A 632 18.51 -1.09 16.88
C GLY A 632 17.26 -1.92 17.10
N ARG A 633 16.52 -2.09 16.00
CA ARG A 633 15.26 -2.82 15.96
C ARG A 633 15.37 -4.26 16.47
N PHE A 634 16.53 -4.88 16.25
CA PHE A 634 16.80 -6.27 16.60
C PHE A 634 17.75 -6.40 17.80
N GLN A 635 17.93 -5.34 18.60
CA GLN A 635 18.73 -5.33 19.84
C GLN A 635 20.10 -6.04 19.71
N LEU A 636 20.89 -5.64 18.71
CA LEU A 636 22.22 -6.20 18.47
C LEU A 636 23.17 -5.80 19.60
N ILE A 637 23.66 -6.79 20.34
CA ILE A 637 24.71 -6.60 21.37
C ILE A 637 26.09 -6.32 20.71
N PRO A 638 27.08 -5.80 21.46
CA PRO A 638 28.35 -5.33 20.88
C PRO A 638 29.07 -6.39 20.05
N SER A 639 29.16 -7.63 20.56
CA SER A 639 29.83 -8.73 19.86
C SER A 639 29.11 -9.15 18.57
N THR A 640 27.78 -9.08 18.56
CA THR A 640 26.97 -9.40 17.37
C THR A 640 27.15 -8.36 16.28
N LEU A 641 27.14 -7.06 16.63
CA LEU A 641 27.35 -6.00 15.64
C LEU A 641 28.76 -6.05 15.05
N GLN A 642 29.79 -6.22 15.89
CA GLN A 642 31.18 -6.35 15.43
C GLN A 642 31.37 -7.54 14.49
N ALA A 643 30.78 -8.69 14.83
CA ALA A 643 30.85 -9.87 13.98
C ALA A 643 30.08 -9.68 12.66
N ALA A 644 28.94 -8.97 12.67
CA ALA A 644 28.21 -8.64 11.44
C ALA A 644 29.03 -7.74 10.52
N VAL A 645 29.64 -6.67 11.05
CA VAL A 645 30.50 -5.75 10.30
C VAL A 645 31.67 -6.50 9.66
N HIS A 646 32.32 -7.39 10.41
CA HIS A 646 33.43 -8.20 9.90
C HIS A 646 32.99 -9.20 8.83
N GLN A 647 31.96 -10.03 9.11
CA GLN A 647 31.56 -11.13 8.21
C GLN A 647 30.91 -10.63 6.92
N LEU A 648 30.15 -9.54 6.99
CA LEU A 648 29.50 -8.93 5.82
C LEU A 648 30.38 -7.91 5.10
N HIS A 649 31.61 -7.67 5.58
CA HIS A 649 32.54 -6.66 5.06
C HIS A 649 31.88 -5.26 4.94
N LEU A 650 31.18 -4.82 6.00
CA LEU A 650 30.47 -3.55 6.01
C LEU A 650 31.44 -2.38 6.18
N ASP A 651 31.17 -1.28 5.48
CA ASP A 651 31.89 -0.02 5.65
C ASP A 651 31.55 0.59 7.02
N SER A 652 32.54 0.70 7.90
CA SER A 652 32.34 1.21 9.27
C SER A 652 31.98 2.70 9.31
N THR A 653 32.17 3.44 8.21
CA THR A 653 31.77 4.85 8.09
C THR A 653 30.33 5.02 7.60
N ALA A 654 29.67 3.94 7.16
CA ALA A 654 28.27 3.97 6.76
C ALA A 654 27.34 4.14 7.98
N LEU A 655 26.17 4.74 7.76
CA LEU A 655 25.17 4.96 8.80
C LEU A 655 24.57 3.63 9.27
N TYR A 656 24.31 3.52 10.57
CA TYR A 656 23.56 2.44 11.20
C TYR A 656 22.04 2.69 11.11
N ASP A 657 21.59 3.11 9.93
CA ASP A 657 20.19 3.42 9.63
C ASP A 657 19.33 2.15 9.52
N SER A 658 18.02 2.33 9.26
CA SER A 658 17.10 1.19 9.16
C SER A 658 17.48 0.21 8.04
N SER A 659 18.01 0.71 6.92
CA SER A 659 18.43 -0.16 5.81
C SER A 659 19.66 -0.99 6.18
N MET A 660 20.61 -0.40 6.92
CA MET A 660 21.78 -1.13 7.43
C MET A 660 21.40 -2.20 8.45
N GLN A 661 20.50 -1.88 9.38
CA GLN A 661 20.01 -2.83 10.38
C GLN A 661 19.23 -3.98 9.73
N ASP A 662 18.37 -3.69 8.75
CA ASP A 662 17.67 -4.72 7.97
C ASP A 662 18.64 -5.60 7.20
N ARG A 663 19.69 -5.04 6.63
CA ARG A 663 20.75 -5.82 5.97
C ARG A 663 21.45 -6.75 6.95
N ILE A 664 21.83 -6.27 8.14
CA ILE A 664 22.46 -7.11 9.17
C ILE A 664 21.52 -8.21 9.63
N PHE A 665 20.23 -7.92 9.79
CA PHE A 665 19.24 -8.93 10.13
C PHE A 665 19.16 -10.03 9.05
N ASN A 666 18.97 -9.61 7.80
CA ASN A 666 18.72 -10.51 6.68
C ASN A 666 19.95 -11.33 6.29
N ASP A 667 21.14 -10.71 6.29
CA ASP A 667 22.33 -11.31 5.71
C ASP A 667 23.27 -11.90 6.76
N TYR A 668 23.21 -11.43 8.01
CA TYR A 668 24.04 -11.96 9.09
C TYR A 668 23.24 -12.74 10.12
N LEU A 669 22.25 -12.14 10.78
CA LEU A 669 21.57 -12.79 11.90
C LEU A 669 20.92 -14.11 11.50
N ILE A 670 20.09 -14.10 10.45
CA ILE A 670 19.28 -15.27 10.08
C ILE A 670 19.97 -16.19 9.07
N LYS A 671 20.99 -15.71 8.34
CA LYS A 671 21.71 -16.49 7.32
C LYS A 671 23.03 -17.07 7.80
N ILE A 672 23.80 -16.30 8.58
CA ILE A 672 25.17 -16.69 8.99
C ILE A 672 25.19 -17.13 10.46
N LYS A 673 24.64 -16.32 11.36
CA LYS A 673 24.73 -16.56 12.81
C LYS A 673 23.77 -17.67 13.28
N ARG A 674 22.55 -17.69 12.73
CA ARG A 674 21.47 -18.64 13.03
C ARG A 674 20.83 -19.16 11.73
N PRO A 675 21.57 -19.96 10.93
CA PRO A 675 21.08 -20.44 9.63
C PRO A 675 19.80 -21.27 9.73
N GLU A 676 19.43 -21.78 10.90
CA GLU A 676 18.18 -22.51 11.12
C GLU A 676 16.94 -21.68 10.71
N PHE A 677 16.99 -20.34 10.85
CA PHE A 677 15.92 -19.46 10.36
C PHE A 677 15.80 -19.53 8.84
N ILE A 678 16.88 -19.28 8.10
CA ILE A 678 16.82 -19.23 6.64
C ILE A 678 16.58 -20.63 6.04
N ASN A 679 17.11 -21.67 6.67
CA ASN A 679 16.86 -23.05 6.27
C ASN A 679 15.37 -23.38 6.35
N TYR A 680 14.65 -22.87 7.35
CA TYR A 680 13.21 -23.00 7.42
C TYR A 680 12.49 -22.07 6.43
N LEU A 681 12.83 -20.78 6.39
CA LEU A 681 12.11 -19.77 5.61
C LEU A 681 12.27 -19.93 4.09
N GLU A 682 13.47 -20.28 3.62
CA GLU A 682 13.80 -20.42 2.19
C GLU A 682 14.03 -21.88 1.74
N GLY A 683 14.07 -22.84 2.68
CA GLY A 683 14.37 -24.25 2.41
C GLY A 683 13.35 -25.24 3.01
N ASP A 684 13.81 -26.47 3.25
CA ASP A 684 13.08 -27.58 3.84
C ASP A 684 13.42 -27.82 5.33
N GLY A 685 14.03 -26.81 5.98
CA GLY A 685 14.36 -26.84 7.40
C GLY A 685 13.13 -27.00 8.30
N ASN A 686 13.36 -27.39 9.56
CA ASN A 686 12.31 -27.64 10.54
C ASN A 686 12.00 -26.38 11.38
N VAL A 687 10.72 -26.03 11.52
CA VAL A 687 10.25 -24.88 12.32
C VAL A 687 10.70 -24.98 13.79
N GLU A 688 10.80 -26.20 14.34
CA GLU A 688 11.24 -26.45 15.71
C GLU A 688 12.71 -26.10 15.94
N ASP A 689 13.55 -26.27 14.91
CA ASP A 689 14.96 -25.90 14.97
C ASP A 689 15.10 -24.38 14.86
N ALA A 690 14.25 -23.73 14.06
CA ALA A 690 14.20 -22.27 13.91
C ALA A 690 13.76 -21.58 15.21
N ILE A 691 12.68 -22.00 15.86
CA ILE A 691 12.25 -21.40 17.15
C ILE A 691 13.26 -21.68 18.27
N TYR A 692 13.96 -22.81 18.24
CA TYR A 692 15.03 -23.09 19.20
C TYR A 692 16.26 -22.22 18.93
N ALA A 693 16.60 -21.96 17.66
CA ALA A 693 17.62 -20.99 17.28
C ALA A 693 17.26 -19.56 17.70
N TRP A 694 15.98 -19.18 17.61
CA TRP A 694 15.47 -17.93 18.12
C TRP A 694 15.70 -17.80 19.63
N ALA A 695 15.33 -18.82 20.42
CA ALA A 695 15.54 -18.80 21.86
C ALA A 695 17.03 -18.74 22.27
N LYS A 696 17.95 -19.28 21.46
CA LYS A 696 19.41 -19.15 21.65
C LYS A 696 19.94 -17.74 21.34
N GLU A 697 19.19 -16.93 20.58
CA GLU A 697 19.63 -15.62 20.12
C GLU A 697 19.01 -14.48 20.94
N PHE A 698 17.73 -14.62 21.30
CA PHE A 698 16.96 -13.57 21.97
C PHE A 698 16.42 -14.07 23.30
N ALA A 699 16.72 -13.33 24.38
CA ALA A 699 16.28 -13.70 25.72
C ALA A 699 14.75 -13.63 25.91
N SER A 700 14.06 -12.91 25.04
CA SER A 700 12.60 -12.81 25.01
C SER A 700 11.90 -14.07 24.49
N ALA A 701 12.63 -14.95 23.79
CA ALA A 701 12.07 -16.14 23.17
C ALA A 701 12.06 -17.35 24.11
N GLY A 702 10.89 -17.98 24.20
CA GLY A 702 10.64 -19.15 25.03
C GLY A 702 11.16 -20.44 24.41
N VAL A 703 11.64 -21.35 25.26
CA VAL A 703 12.09 -22.69 24.89
C VAL A 703 10.96 -23.69 25.15
N ARG A 704 10.71 -24.61 24.20
CA ARG A 704 9.78 -25.72 24.41
C ARG A 704 10.19 -26.62 25.57
N LYS A 705 9.21 -27.15 26.29
CA LYS A 705 9.37 -28.14 27.37
C LYS A 705 10.20 -29.31 26.89
N GLY A 706 11.16 -29.74 27.72
CA GLY A 706 12.02 -30.89 27.44
C GLY A 706 13.26 -30.56 26.58
N LYS A 707 13.39 -29.35 26.03
CA LYS A 707 14.61 -28.89 25.37
C LYS A 707 15.64 -28.39 26.40
N GLN A 708 16.91 -28.52 26.04
CA GLN A 708 18.02 -28.09 26.88
C GLN A 708 18.12 -26.55 26.89
N ILE A 709 18.33 -25.97 28.07
CA ILE A 709 18.62 -24.55 28.29
C ILE A 709 20.07 -24.38 28.78
N SER A 710 20.53 -23.14 28.93
CA SER A 710 21.89 -22.83 29.37
C SER A 710 22.32 -23.58 30.65
N LYS A 711 23.62 -23.92 30.73
CA LYS A 711 24.25 -24.71 31.81
C LYS A 711 23.73 -26.16 31.93
N GLY A 712 23.20 -26.73 30.84
CA GLY A 712 22.85 -28.15 30.77
C GLY A 712 21.52 -28.54 31.44
N ARG A 713 20.71 -27.56 31.82
CA ARG A 713 19.39 -27.79 32.43
C ARG A 713 18.34 -28.07 31.35
N ILE A 714 17.20 -28.64 31.74
CA ILE A 714 16.08 -28.92 30.84
C ILE A 714 14.93 -27.96 31.17
N SER A 715 14.31 -27.40 30.12
CA SER A 715 13.12 -26.56 30.27
C SER A 715 11.97 -27.39 30.86
N ALA A 716 11.49 -26.99 32.04
CA ALA A 716 10.43 -27.72 32.76
C ALA A 716 9.03 -27.47 32.18
N ASN A 717 8.81 -26.30 31.58
CA ASN A 717 7.55 -25.87 30.97
C ASN A 717 7.81 -25.13 29.65
N ASP A 718 6.78 -25.00 28.81
CA ASP A 718 6.87 -24.13 27.65
C ASP A 718 7.02 -22.67 28.09
N GLY A 719 7.86 -21.91 27.38
CA GLY A 719 8.03 -20.49 27.63
C GLY A 719 9.09 -20.11 28.67
N HIS A 720 9.94 -21.05 29.12
CA HIS A 720 11.14 -20.68 29.88
C HIS A 720 12.18 -20.08 28.93
N GLY A 721 12.83 -18.98 29.32
CA GLY A 721 13.92 -18.41 28.53
C GLY A 721 15.13 -19.35 28.48
N TYR A 722 15.89 -19.34 27.38
CA TYR A 722 17.10 -20.16 27.26
C TYR A 722 18.15 -19.85 28.35
N TYR A 723 18.13 -18.63 28.88
CA TYR A 723 19.03 -18.13 29.93
C TYR A 723 18.37 -18.06 31.33
N ASP A 724 17.20 -18.67 31.52
CA ASP A 724 16.45 -18.57 32.77
C ASP A 724 17.21 -19.23 33.96
N GLY A 725 17.27 -18.57 35.12
CA GLY A 725 18.08 -18.97 36.30
C GLY A 725 19.28 -18.08 36.66
N ASP A 726 19.51 -16.99 35.92
CA ASP A 726 20.56 -15.98 36.20
C ASP A 726 20.01 -14.68 36.84
N GLY A 727 18.73 -14.68 37.27
CA GLY A 727 18.17 -13.67 38.17
C GLY A 727 17.32 -12.55 37.57
N LEU A 728 17.26 -12.36 36.25
CA LEU A 728 16.54 -11.21 35.65
C LEU A 728 15.76 -11.45 34.33
N ASN A 729 15.82 -12.63 33.70
CA ASN A 729 15.22 -12.84 32.36
C ASN A 729 13.96 -13.73 32.40
N LYS A 730 12.80 -13.18 32.00
CA LYS A 730 11.59 -13.94 31.67
C LYS A 730 11.33 -13.84 30.17
N ALA A 731 11.12 -14.97 29.49
CA ALA A 731 10.69 -14.94 28.10
C ALA A 731 9.28 -14.35 28.01
N SER A 732 9.05 -13.55 26.98
CA SER A 732 7.78 -12.89 26.68
C SER A 732 7.06 -13.50 25.48
N LEU A 733 7.75 -14.35 24.70
CA LEU A 733 7.20 -15.08 23.56
C LEU A 733 7.07 -16.57 23.90
N LEU A 734 5.89 -17.13 23.65
CA LEU A 734 5.65 -18.57 23.73
C LEU A 734 6.10 -19.26 22.43
N PRO A 735 6.57 -20.52 22.51
CA PRO A 735 6.98 -21.28 21.32
C PRO A 735 5.92 -21.32 20.21
N ASP A 736 4.64 -21.46 20.55
CA ASP A 736 3.56 -21.53 19.54
C ASP A 736 3.32 -20.19 18.83
N ASP A 737 3.55 -19.05 19.51
CA ASP A 737 3.48 -17.74 18.87
C ASP A 737 4.63 -17.55 17.88
N MET A 738 5.81 -18.08 18.22
CA MET A 738 6.99 -18.06 17.36
C MET A 738 6.81 -18.96 16.13
N VAL A 739 6.24 -20.17 16.31
CA VAL A 739 5.88 -21.06 15.19
C VAL A 739 4.93 -20.37 14.24
N ARG A 740 3.82 -19.83 14.75
CA ARG A 740 2.82 -19.14 13.94
C ARG A 740 3.44 -17.97 13.15
N ALA A 741 4.28 -17.17 13.78
CA ALA A 741 4.93 -16.03 13.11
C ALA A 741 5.91 -16.45 12.01
N LEU A 742 6.62 -17.57 12.19
CA LEU A 742 7.50 -18.14 11.16
C LEU A 742 6.69 -18.77 10.02
N GLU A 743 5.62 -19.51 10.33
CA GLU A 743 4.70 -20.08 9.34
C GLU A 743 3.99 -19.01 8.52
N GLU A 744 3.57 -17.90 9.14
CA GLU A 744 2.99 -16.75 8.44
C GLU A 744 4.01 -15.96 7.61
N SER A 745 5.29 -16.09 7.94
CA SER A 745 6.35 -15.44 7.17
C SER A 745 6.69 -16.18 5.90
N LYS A 746 6.76 -17.51 5.97
CA LYS A 746 7.06 -18.42 4.86
C LYS A 746 5.90 -18.47 3.86
#